data_AF-A0A849VLP8-F1
#
_entry.id   AF-A0A849VLP8-F1
#
_cell.length_a   1.000
_cell.length_b   1.000
_cell.length_c   1.000
_cell.angle_alpha   90.00
_cell.angle_beta   90.00
_cell.angle_gamma   90.00
#
_symmetry.space_group_name_H-M   'P 1'
#
loop_
_entity.id
_entity.type
_entity.pdbx_description
1 polymer ?
#
loop_
_entity_poly.entity_id
_entity_poly.type
_entity_poly.pdbx_seq_one_letter_code
_entity_poly.pdbx_strand_id
1 'polypeptide(L)'
;MKNELLKLSILSVALTHLSGCDLFDNKNNNVEPYISADLAKNIDERSQVTGYLHIIDRDGRIKTRNVLQTDGPEVIDLKITDNQISFIAPEVVADTDIKFTIEATDDDGAYSELVLTSTIKQVNQAPQAIPQTISVQFNDSVDFSLAAQDPDNDLLFFSLQSPEVGELQLVNEEKQTYRYTPSKNAIIDQVITLEVSDGELSDTAAITLDIVDTSTPLLLESYPKHQTPIFKVDAPIQLAFSDNMSATWLTVQSGSQCNGPIQLSANDFSTCLAYDLSAEPQDEQFLVTVKPTSTLENEAVYQLKITDQVTNFHGTPFEQEQIIVFRTGSKGLLISEVSASQYPEDNRWIEIYNGTANTVDLGQYSIVANSLKLDDYSEQGERTFPLRPHTLGSGEFIVVQSQAGPQIWQNGTTNSAQLMLIGDGEYAPAWNSSGFVELKSNDTTVDFVRFGKSTKEPSSAEQWHDTTRLESPSIALGQSIVRSQLLTDTNSAADWQVATFMTPAGPNDINCSDDKDLDGIPDCAEQPNSTFAGLPLYDWGARVEQRDIFIEVDYMQSEDAGVRPHKASLDKVKAAFAQQSVAVHFDAGSLFHPDEGTSPELHDLSGGNEVAFSASTSFATQQDAPSILDYKAKHFDLRRRPIFHYMLMANSQQPDGSPGSSGVAELYGNDLIISMGGWGLTTATPAMENLTYNLQAGTIMHELGHNLGLLHGGNDNANFKPNHVSVMNYMYQLDGLPTIGNNEGDRYFRRFYQGNANCFPEGSEILNGPFGPVENFTISYSHGTNTAIDEALIDESKGLHNASSSSVDFDCNGNQTDILKNFDINGDQDTASVLTDFDEWSNLVLNFATYWSGANSGLSQTRATKVSRSIMHSDKQTIQKEQMPPTYLLMLIKQVANYEKN
;
A
#
# COMPACT_ATOMS: atom_id res chain seq x y z
N MET A 1 66.79 -30.30 -74.75
CA MET A 1 67.79 -30.02 -75.82
C MET A 1 69.00 -29.34 -75.18
N LYS A 2 70.16 -29.35 -75.87
CA LYS A 2 71.31 -28.41 -75.87
C LYS A 2 71.39 -27.31 -74.77
N ASN A 3 72.55 -26.90 -74.26
CA ASN A 3 73.97 -27.30 -74.41
C ASN A 3 74.81 -26.49 -73.37
N GLU A 4 76.07 -26.89 -73.12
CA GLU A 4 77.21 -25.96 -72.78
C GLU A 4 77.13 -25.15 -71.45
N LEU A 5 78.16 -24.49 -70.88
CA LEU A 5 79.64 -24.31 -71.06
C LEU A 5 80.23 -24.20 -69.61
N LEU A 6 81.26 -24.93 -69.17
CA LEU A 6 82.72 -24.76 -69.40
C LEU A 6 83.47 -23.66 -68.58
N LYS A 7 84.28 -24.08 -67.57
CA LYS A 7 85.69 -23.66 -67.22
C LYS A 7 86.08 -24.23 -65.83
N LEU A 8 87.21 -24.95 -65.65
CA LEU A 8 88.63 -24.52 -65.46
C LEU A 8 88.88 -23.76 -64.12
N SER A 9 89.94 -23.96 -63.31
CA SER A 9 91.26 -24.67 -63.43
C SER A 9 91.98 -24.70 -62.04
N ILE A 10 93.14 -25.32 -61.69
CA ILE A 10 94.14 -26.24 -62.32
C ILE A 10 95.14 -26.81 -61.26
N LEU A 11 95.78 -27.98 -61.50
CA LEU A 11 97.01 -28.56 -60.82
C LEU A 11 96.95 -28.92 -59.30
N SER A 12 97.84 -29.74 -58.72
CA SER A 12 99.06 -30.49 -59.14
C SER A 12 99.16 -31.85 -58.37
N VAL A 13 99.42 -33.05 -58.91
CA VAL A 13 100.54 -33.63 -59.72
C VAL A 13 101.72 -34.24 -58.90
N ALA A 14 101.77 -35.59 -58.83
CA ALA A 14 102.93 -36.53 -58.71
C ALA A 14 102.43 -37.90 -58.17
N LEU A 15 102.66 -39.13 -58.69
CA LEU A 15 103.43 -39.73 -59.80
C LEU A 15 104.89 -40.20 -59.56
N THR A 16 105.06 -41.42 -59.00
CA THR A 16 106.08 -42.48 -59.29
C THR A 16 105.68 -43.73 -58.46
N HIS A 17 105.70 -45.01 -58.86
CA HIS A 17 106.37 -45.80 -59.92
C HIS A 17 107.77 -46.37 -59.57
N LEU A 18 107.79 -47.46 -58.80
CA LEU A 18 108.79 -48.56 -58.71
C LEU A 18 108.01 -49.81 -58.22
N SER A 19 108.11 -51.06 -58.71
CA SER A 19 109.12 -51.86 -59.44
C SER A 19 110.25 -52.44 -58.57
N GLY A 20 110.27 -53.76 -58.33
CA GLY A 20 111.44 -54.45 -57.80
C GLY A 20 111.16 -55.77 -57.06
N CYS A 21 111.85 -56.81 -57.50
CA CYS A 21 111.87 -58.19 -57.01
C CYS A 21 112.22 -58.41 -55.51
N ASP A 22 111.89 -59.62 -55.04
CA ASP A 22 112.64 -60.50 -54.13
C ASP A 22 113.38 -59.93 -52.89
N LEU A 23 113.12 -60.51 -51.72
CA LEU A 23 114.04 -61.46 -51.07
C LEU A 23 113.40 -62.15 -49.84
N PHE A 24 113.95 -63.30 -49.44
CA PHE A 24 113.47 -64.12 -48.31
C PHE A 24 114.00 -63.60 -46.95
N ASP A 25 113.17 -63.60 -45.89
CA ASP A 25 113.33 -64.45 -44.68
C ASP A 25 112.08 -64.36 -43.75
N ASN A 26 112.00 -65.19 -42.71
CA ASN A 26 110.86 -65.34 -41.79
C ASN A 26 110.85 -64.37 -40.59
N LYS A 27 109.65 -63.87 -40.23
CA LYS A 27 109.11 -63.77 -38.85
C LYS A 27 107.66 -63.25 -38.83
N ASN A 28 106.88 -63.69 -37.84
CA ASN A 28 105.54 -63.14 -37.57
C ASN A 28 105.63 -61.67 -37.14
N ASN A 29 104.66 -60.87 -37.62
CA ASN A 29 104.12 -59.67 -37.01
C ASN A 29 102.59 -59.77 -37.15
N ASN A 30 101.84 -59.40 -36.12
CA ASN A 30 100.38 -59.25 -36.17
C ASN A 30 100.03 -57.78 -36.47
N VAL A 31 98.88 -57.50 -37.10
CA VAL A 31 98.41 -56.14 -37.39
C VAL A 31 97.04 -55.87 -36.77
N GLU A 32 96.91 -54.73 -36.09
CA GLU A 32 95.65 -54.32 -35.43
C GLU A 32 94.46 -54.20 -36.41
N PRO A 33 93.23 -54.48 -35.97
CA PRO A 33 92.04 -54.35 -36.80
C PRO A 33 91.84 -52.92 -37.34
N TYR A 34 91.39 -52.81 -38.59
CA TYR A 34 90.97 -51.53 -39.15
C TYR A 34 89.45 -51.35 -39.02
N ILE A 35 89.05 -50.40 -38.17
CA ILE A 35 87.66 -49.95 -38.00
C ILE A 35 87.40 -48.77 -38.95
N SER A 36 86.29 -48.81 -39.67
CA SER A 36 85.77 -47.69 -40.46
C SER A 36 84.27 -47.59 -40.24
N ALA A 37 83.80 -46.46 -39.72
CA ALA A 37 82.38 -46.23 -39.47
C ALA A 37 82.03 -44.74 -39.67
N ASP A 38 80.75 -44.46 -39.90
CA ASP A 38 80.24 -43.10 -40.12
C ASP A 38 78.78 -42.98 -39.68
N LEU A 39 78.42 -41.80 -39.18
CA LEU A 39 77.08 -41.41 -38.75
C LEU A 39 76.83 -39.96 -39.19
N ALA A 40 75.57 -39.62 -39.49
CA ALA A 40 75.21 -38.23 -39.80
C ALA A 40 75.62 -37.31 -38.63
N LYS A 41 76.29 -36.20 -38.93
CA LYS A 41 76.88 -35.32 -37.89
C LYS A 41 75.83 -34.61 -37.04
N ASN A 42 74.72 -34.20 -37.65
CA ASN A 42 73.53 -33.76 -36.95
C ASN A 42 72.42 -34.76 -37.28
N ILE A 43 71.59 -35.08 -36.30
CA ILE A 43 70.47 -36.02 -36.40
C ILE A 43 69.28 -35.37 -35.72
N ASP A 44 68.16 -35.23 -36.40
CA ASP A 44 66.92 -34.75 -35.79
C ASP A 44 66.44 -35.81 -34.77
N GLU A 45 66.06 -35.39 -33.57
CA GLU A 45 65.51 -36.28 -32.55
C GLU A 45 64.27 -37.06 -33.03
N ARG A 46 63.93 -38.13 -32.33
CA ARG A 46 62.79 -39.02 -32.63
C ARG A 46 62.84 -39.68 -34.02
N SER A 47 63.86 -39.37 -34.85
CA SER A 47 64.07 -39.91 -36.19
C SER A 47 64.79 -41.27 -36.19
N GLN A 48 64.59 -42.05 -37.26
CA GLN A 48 65.29 -43.32 -37.47
C GLN A 48 66.66 -43.10 -38.10
N VAL A 49 67.71 -43.44 -37.35
CA VAL A 49 69.12 -43.30 -37.75
C VAL A 49 69.65 -44.58 -38.40
N THR A 50 70.51 -44.42 -39.39
CA THR A 50 71.35 -45.49 -39.94
C THR A 50 72.70 -44.94 -40.37
N GLY A 51 73.78 -45.58 -39.91
CA GLY A 51 75.16 -45.36 -40.34
C GLY A 51 75.81 -46.68 -40.76
N TYR A 52 77.00 -46.60 -41.37
CA TYR A 52 77.77 -47.80 -41.71
C TYR A 52 78.83 -48.08 -40.64
N LEU A 53 79.15 -49.35 -40.45
CA LEU A 53 80.19 -49.83 -39.56
C LEU A 53 80.87 -51.03 -40.22
N HIS A 54 82.17 -50.97 -40.45
CA HIS A 54 82.91 -52.04 -41.10
C HIS A 54 84.25 -52.24 -40.38
N ILE A 55 84.47 -53.45 -39.85
CA ILE A 55 85.66 -53.83 -39.10
C ILE A 55 86.34 -54.98 -39.85
N ILE A 56 87.59 -54.77 -40.27
CA ILE A 56 88.38 -55.77 -41.01
C ILE A 56 89.71 -56.05 -40.34
N ASP A 57 90.13 -57.29 -40.55
CA ASP A 57 91.46 -57.82 -40.25
C ASP A 57 92.22 -58.00 -41.58
N ARG A 58 93.56 -58.01 -41.56
CA ARG A 58 94.40 -58.19 -42.75
C ARG A 58 95.23 -59.48 -42.76
N ASP A 59 95.43 -60.08 -41.60
CA ASP A 59 96.29 -61.26 -41.39
C ASP A 59 95.65 -62.32 -40.48
N GLY A 60 94.69 -61.96 -39.62
CA GLY A 60 93.94 -62.85 -38.73
C GLY A 60 92.42 -62.82 -38.92
N ARG A 61 91.69 -62.94 -37.82
CA ARG A 61 90.24 -62.75 -37.70
C ARG A 61 89.86 -61.96 -36.46
N ILE A 62 88.93 -61.03 -36.60
CA ILE A 62 88.31 -60.34 -35.47
C ILE A 62 87.66 -61.33 -34.50
N LYS A 63 88.16 -61.35 -33.27
CA LYS A 63 87.79 -62.24 -32.16
C LYS A 63 86.78 -61.62 -31.22
N THR A 64 86.89 -60.31 -30.99
CA THR A 64 85.91 -59.52 -30.22
C THR A 64 85.58 -58.22 -30.94
N ARG A 65 84.30 -57.88 -30.93
CA ARG A 65 83.73 -56.60 -31.39
C ARG A 65 82.89 -56.07 -30.23
N ASN A 66 83.12 -54.84 -29.82
CA ASN A 66 82.27 -54.14 -28.85
C ASN A 66 81.83 -52.81 -29.48
N VAL A 67 80.56 -52.45 -29.31
CA VAL A 67 80.05 -51.12 -29.67
C VAL A 67 79.19 -50.67 -28.51
N LEU A 68 79.67 -49.67 -27.79
CA LEU A 68 79.04 -49.15 -26.59
C LEU A 68 78.72 -47.67 -26.81
N GLN A 69 77.51 -47.24 -26.46
CA GLN A 69 77.26 -45.82 -26.28
C GLN A 69 77.97 -45.36 -25.00
N THR A 70 78.93 -44.46 -25.16
CA THR A 70 79.83 -44.01 -24.09
C THR A 70 79.55 -42.60 -23.60
N ASP A 71 78.67 -41.85 -24.28
CA ASP A 71 78.21 -40.52 -23.87
C ASP A 71 76.84 -40.16 -24.49
N GLY A 72 76.15 -39.20 -23.88
CA GLY A 72 74.83 -38.72 -24.29
C GLY A 72 73.64 -39.63 -23.88
N PRO A 73 72.39 -39.23 -24.20
CA PRO A 73 71.17 -39.95 -23.85
C PRO A 73 71.05 -41.30 -24.58
N GLU A 74 70.59 -42.33 -23.88
CA GLU A 74 70.51 -43.72 -24.40
C GLU A 74 69.64 -43.79 -25.67
N VAL A 75 70.23 -44.25 -26.77
CA VAL A 75 69.51 -44.35 -28.05
C VAL A 75 68.58 -45.56 -28.09
N ILE A 76 67.41 -45.38 -28.70
CA ILE A 76 66.33 -46.38 -28.68
C ILE A 76 66.57 -47.43 -29.78
N ASP A 77 66.35 -48.71 -29.45
CA ASP A 77 66.40 -49.84 -30.41
C ASP A 77 67.74 -49.99 -31.17
N LEU A 78 68.86 -49.78 -30.46
CA LEU A 78 70.22 -49.91 -31.01
C LEU A 78 70.49 -51.31 -31.58
N LYS A 79 70.82 -51.35 -32.88
CA LYS A 79 71.16 -52.57 -33.64
C LYS A 79 72.50 -52.39 -34.34
N ILE A 80 73.35 -53.41 -34.17
CA ILE A 80 74.71 -53.48 -34.72
C ILE A 80 74.81 -54.75 -35.58
N THR A 81 75.40 -54.62 -36.77
CA THR A 81 75.75 -55.71 -37.67
C THR A 81 77.12 -55.47 -38.30
N ASP A 82 77.68 -56.46 -39.00
CA ASP A 82 79.03 -56.39 -39.60
C ASP A 82 79.25 -55.26 -40.62
N ASN A 83 78.18 -54.63 -41.11
CA ASN A 83 78.19 -53.51 -42.07
C ASN A 83 77.46 -52.24 -41.60
N GLN A 84 76.71 -52.25 -40.47
CA GLN A 84 75.70 -51.22 -40.18
C GLN A 84 75.48 -51.00 -38.67
N ILE A 85 75.24 -49.73 -38.30
CA ILE A 85 74.70 -49.29 -37.01
C ILE A 85 73.36 -48.58 -37.25
N SER A 86 72.33 -48.86 -36.46
CA SER A 86 71.03 -48.18 -36.55
C SER A 86 70.34 -48.08 -35.19
N PHE A 87 69.66 -46.97 -34.95
CA PHE A 87 68.89 -46.67 -33.73
C PHE A 87 67.80 -45.65 -34.04
N ILE A 88 66.91 -45.37 -33.10
CA ILE A 88 66.02 -44.20 -33.11
C ILE A 88 66.64 -43.16 -32.19
N ALA A 89 66.75 -41.92 -32.67
CA ALA A 89 67.27 -40.82 -31.87
C ALA A 89 66.34 -40.54 -30.68
N PRO A 90 66.85 -40.46 -29.44
CA PRO A 90 66.03 -40.12 -28.28
C PRO A 90 65.56 -38.67 -28.37
N GLU A 91 64.49 -38.37 -27.65
CA GLU A 91 63.97 -37.01 -27.43
C GLU A 91 64.91 -36.26 -26.46
N VAL A 92 65.22 -34.99 -26.75
CA VAL A 92 66.23 -34.19 -26.04
C VAL A 92 65.76 -32.75 -25.85
N VAL A 93 65.78 -32.27 -24.61
CA VAL A 93 65.41 -30.87 -24.25
C VAL A 93 66.39 -29.80 -24.73
N ALA A 94 67.44 -30.19 -25.45
CA ALA A 94 68.42 -29.31 -26.12
C ALA A 94 69.32 -30.13 -27.06
N ASP A 95 69.97 -29.46 -28.02
CA ASP A 95 71.09 -30.00 -28.81
C ASP A 95 72.10 -30.79 -27.95
N THR A 96 72.17 -32.11 -28.14
CA THR A 96 72.95 -33.00 -27.27
C THR A 96 73.81 -33.98 -28.06
N ASP A 97 75.13 -34.00 -27.78
CA ASP A 97 76.06 -34.95 -28.37
C ASP A 97 75.88 -36.37 -27.79
N ILE A 98 75.70 -37.36 -28.68
CA ILE A 98 75.86 -38.79 -28.38
C ILE A 98 77.21 -39.30 -28.90
N LYS A 99 77.81 -40.25 -28.17
CA LYS A 99 79.09 -40.87 -28.57
C LYS A 99 79.02 -42.39 -28.53
N PHE A 100 79.57 -43.03 -29.55
CA PHE A 100 79.77 -44.48 -29.59
C PHE A 100 81.25 -44.78 -29.64
N THR A 101 81.73 -45.60 -28.71
CA THR A 101 83.06 -46.21 -28.79
C THR A 101 82.91 -47.59 -29.42
N ILE A 102 83.66 -47.80 -30.51
CA ILE A 102 83.75 -49.07 -31.23
C ILE A 102 85.14 -49.65 -30.92
N GLU A 103 85.18 -50.85 -30.38
CA GLU A 103 86.41 -51.57 -30.05
C GLU A 103 86.49 -52.87 -30.86
N ALA A 104 87.68 -53.20 -31.34
CA ALA A 104 87.94 -54.45 -32.04
C ALA A 104 89.25 -55.10 -31.56
N THR A 105 89.28 -56.44 -31.52
CA THR A 105 90.49 -57.21 -31.23
C THR A 105 90.55 -58.42 -32.15
N ASP A 106 91.70 -58.68 -32.77
CA ASP A 106 91.97 -59.85 -33.61
C ASP A 106 92.25 -61.12 -32.78
N ASP A 107 92.51 -62.26 -33.45
CA ASP A 107 92.70 -63.54 -32.78
C ASP A 107 94.06 -63.73 -32.10
N ASP A 108 95.12 -63.06 -32.59
CA ASP A 108 96.48 -63.04 -32.01
C ASP A 108 96.66 -61.92 -30.93
N GLY A 109 95.75 -60.96 -30.84
CA GLY A 109 95.53 -60.07 -29.69
C GLY A 109 95.91 -58.60 -29.84
N ALA A 110 96.01 -58.01 -31.04
CA ALA A 110 96.11 -56.56 -31.19
C ALA A 110 94.71 -55.89 -31.17
N TYR A 111 94.67 -54.59 -30.88
CA TYR A 111 93.45 -53.86 -30.49
C TYR A 111 93.36 -52.53 -31.23
N SER A 112 92.15 -52.15 -31.63
CA SER A 112 91.85 -50.81 -32.15
C SER A 112 90.54 -50.25 -31.61
N GLU A 113 90.47 -48.92 -31.58
CA GLU A 113 89.35 -48.12 -31.07
C GLU A 113 88.97 -47.05 -32.10
N LEU A 114 87.67 -46.80 -32.27
CA LEU A 114 87.13 -45.63 -32.97
C LEU A 114 85.99 -45.03 -32.16
N VAL A 115 86.08 -43.74 -31.86
CA VAL A 115 84.98 -42.97 -31.27
C VAL A 115 84.24 -42.21 -32.37
N LEU A 116 82.94 -42.47 -32.49
CA LEU A 116 82.01 -41.65 -33.26
C LEU A 116 81.35 -40.62 -32.35
N THR A 117 81.00 -39.46 -32.90
CA THR A 117 80.23 -38.42 -32.20
C THR A 117 79.25 -37.79 -33.18
N SER A 118 78.00 -37.64 -32.75
CA SER A 118 76.92 -36.98 -33.49
C SER A 118 76.09 -36.15 -32.54
N THR A 119 75.60 -35.00 -32.99
CA THR A 119 74.69 -34.15 -32.22
C THR A 119 73.25 -34.51 -32.56
N ILE A 120 72.49 -34.96 -31.56
CA ILE A 120 71.02 -35.00 -31.67
C ILE A 120 70.51 -33.56 -31.56
N LYS A 121 69.67 -33.17 -32.51
CA LYS A 121 68.98 -31.88 -32.57
C LYS A 121 67.62 -32.00 -31.92
N GLN A 122 67.30 -31.08 -30.99
CA GLN A 122 65.92 -30.89 -30.55
C GLN A 122 65.09 -30.37 -31.72
N VAL A 123 63.80 -30.74 -31.78
CA VAL A 123 62.87 -30.32 -32.83
C VAL A 123 61.57 -29.86 -32.18
N ASN A 124 61.37 -28.54 -32.14
CA ASN A 124 60.23 -27.94 -31.45
C ASN A 124 58.88 -28.59 -31.79
N GLN A 125 58.09 -28.87 -30.74
CA GLN A 125 56.75 -29.43 -30.80
C GLN A 125 55.72 -28.35 -30.53
N ALA A 126 54.71 -28.22 -31.39
CA ALA A 126 53.64 -27.26 -31.16
C ALA A 126 52.94 -27.53 -29.81
N PRO A 127 52.59 -26.47 -29.05
CA PRO A 127 51.84 -26.62 -27.81
C PRO A 127 50.48 -27.26 -28.07
N GLN A 128 49.89 -27.86 -27.04
CA GLN A 128 48.54 -28.40 -27.09
C GLN A 128 47.56 -27.45 -26.37
N ALA A 129 46.64 -26.87 -27.13
CA ALA A 129 45.51 -26.12 -26.58
C ALA A 129 44.42 -27.10 -26.11
N ILE A 130 43.83 -26.86 -24.92
CA ILE A 130 42.84 -27.76 -24.33
C ILE A 130 41.45 -27.11 -24.42
N PRO A 131 40.45 -27.74 -25.07
CA PRO A 131 39.10 -27.18 -25.16
C PRO A 131 38.40 -27.21 -23.80
N GLN A 132 37.57 -26.20 -23.54
CA GLN A 132 36.89 -26.00 -22.26
C GLN A 132 35.40 -25.69 -22.46
N THR A 133 34.59 -26.03 -21.46
CA THR A 133 33.17 -25.66 -21.39
C THR A 133 32.95 -24.99 -20.04
N ILE A 134 32.49 -23.75 -20.05
CA ILE A 134 32.33 -22.90 -18.87
C ILE A 134 30.86 -22.47 -18.79
N SER A 135 30.15 -22.88 -17.75
CA SER A 135 28.77 -22.43 -17.53
C SER A 135 28.74 -21.13 -16.71
N VAL A 136 27.94 -20.15 -17.15
CA VAL A 136 27.68 -18.89 -16.43
C VAL A 136 26.19 -18.78 -16.10
N GLN A 137 25.84 -18.30 -14.91
CA GLN A 137 24.44 -18.07 -14.55
C GLN A 137 23.89 -16.84 -15.30
N PHE A 138 22.61 -16.87 -15.62
CA PHE A 138 21.88 -15.76 -16.24
C PHE A 138 22.09 -14.45 -15.47
N ASN A 139 22.48 -13.38 -16.18
CA ASN A 139 22.82 -12.07 -15.64
C ASN A 139 23.98 -12.01 -14.59
N ASP A 140 24.78 -13.07 -14.42
CA ASP A 140 26.00 -13.08 -13.59
C ASP A 140 27.28 -13.13 -14.45
N SER A 141 28.46 -13.21 -13.82
CA SER A 141 29.78 -13.31 -14.46
C SER A 141 30.59 -14.50 -13.92
N VAL A 142 31.45 -15.10 -14.74
CA VAL A 142 32.25 -16.28 -14.37
C VAL A 142 33.74 -16.06 -14.62
N ASP A 143 34.57 -16.43 -13.64
CA ASP A 143 36.04 -16.46 -13.77
C ASP A 143 36.49 -17.88 -14.17
N PHE A 144 37.20 -18.01 -15.28
CA PHE A 144 37.82 -19.25 -15.75
C PHE A 144 39.30 -19.03 -16.10
N SER A 145 40.11 -20.10 -16.09
CA SER A 145 41.53 -20.02 -16.48
C SER A 145 41.79 -20.89 -17.69
N LEU A 146 42.62 -20.39 -18.61
CA LEU A 146 42.97 -21.08 -19.85
C LEU A 146 43.78 -22.36 -19.56
N ALA A 147 43.59 -23.39 -20.40
CA ALA A 147 44.27 -24.67 -20.26
C ALA A 147 45.09 -25.01 -21.53
N ALA A 148 46.39 -25.24 -21.34
CA ALA A 148 47.30 -25.70 -22.37
C ALA A 148 48.46 -26.49 -21.73
N GLN A 149 49.14 -27.30 -22.53
CA GLN A 149 50.37 -28.00 -22.15
C GLN A 149 51.37 -27.95 -23.30
N ASP A 150 52.65 -27.88 -22.97
CA ASP A 150 53.74 -27.88 -23.95
C ASP A 150 54.56 -29.17 -23.84
N PRO A 151 54.84 -29.91 -24.95
CA PRO A 151 55.63 -31.14 -24.89
C PRO A 151 57.10 -30.92 -24.51
N ASP A 152 57.70 -29.81 -24.96
CA ASP A 152 59.11 -29.48 -24.75
C ASP A 152 59.31 -28.60 -23.49
N ASN A 153 58.21 -28.14 -22.88
CA ASN A 153 58.10 -27.25 -21.73
C ASN A 153 58.60 -25.82 -22.03
N ASP A 154 58.27 -25.31 -23.23
CA ASP A 154 58.57 -23.94 -23.64
C ASP A 154 57.57 -22.88 -23.09
N LEU A 155 57.87 -21.60 -23.31
CA LEU A 155 57.09 -20.49 -22.74
C LEU A 155 55.87 -20.14 -23.60
N LEU A 156 54.67 -20.40 -23.06
CA LEU A 156 53.42 -20.23 -23.79
C LEU A 156 52.87 -18.79 -23.80
N PHE A 157 52.48 -18.35 -24.99
CA PHE A 157 51.73 -17.13 -25.28
C PHE A 157 50.30 -17.48 -25.64
N PHE A 158 49.33 -16.81 -24.99
CA PHE A 158 47.90 -17.07 -25.13
C PHE A 158 47.21 -15.93 -25.89
N SER A 159 46.31 -16.28 -26.80
CA SER A 159 45.49 -15.34 -27.57
C SER A 159 44.04 -15.84 -27.56
N LEU A 160 43.10 -14.98 -27.19
CA LEU A 160 41.70 -15.37 -26.97
C LEU A 160 40.76 -14.46 -27.77
N GLN A 161 39.88 -15.07 -28.57
CA GLN A 161 38.88 -14.36 -29.35
C GLN A 161 37.78 -13.75 -28.45
N SER A 162 37.37 -12.50 -28.73
CA SER A 162 36.19 -11.90 -28.10
C SER A 162 34.90 -12.66 -28.49
N PRO A 163 33.91 -12.79 -27.58
CA PRO A 163 32.59 -13.31 -27.90
C PRO A 163 31.80 -12.36 -28.80
N GLU A 164 30.72 -12.84 -29.41
CA GLU A 164 29.78 -11.98 -30.14
C GLU A 164 28.81 -11.25 -29.21
N VAL A 165 28.55 -11.83 -28.01
CA VAL A 165 27.68 -11.30 -26.96
C VAL A 165 28.40 -11.33 -25.60
N GLY A 166 28.40 -10.19 -24.91
CA GLY A 166 29.12 -9.99 -23.64
C GLY A 166 30.55 -9.48 -23.80
N GLU A 167 31.28 -9.43 -22.68
CA GLU A 167 32.65 -8.94 -22.59
C GLU A 167 33.58 -9.97 -21.92
N LEU A 168 34.87 -9.95 -22.29
CA LEU A 168 35.93 -10.70 -21.64
C LEU A 168 36.94 -9.73 -21.00
N GLN A 169 37.31 -9.99 -19.75
CA GLN A 169 38.32 -9.22 -19.01
C GLN A 169 39.41 -10.16 -18.47
N LEU A 170 40.68 -9.90 -18.77
CA LEU A 170 41.79 -10.57 -18.08
C LEU A 170 41.83 -10.08 -16.62
N VAL A 171 41.64 -10.99 -15.66
CA VAL A 171 41.62 -10.70 -14.21
C VAL A 171 42.83 -11.25 -13.46
N ASN A 172 43.59 -12.19 -14.04
CA ASN A 172 44.89 -12.60 -13.52
C ASN A 172 45.86 -13.00 -14.65
N GLU A 173 46.93 -12.23 -14.83
CA GLU A 173 47.95 -12.44 -15.87
C GLU A 173 48.87 -13.64 -15.56
N GLU A 174 49.25 -13.86 -14.29
CA GLU A 174 50.10 -14.98 -13.88
C GLU A 174 49.45 -16.36 -14.09
N LYS A 175 48.11 -16.41 -14.06
CA LYS A 175 47.29 -17.64 -14.17
C LYS A 175 46.47 -17.73 -15.44
N GLN A 176 46.55 -16.73 -16.32
CA GLN A 176 45.70 -16.60 -17.50
C GLN A 176 44.20 -16.78 -17.16
N THR A 177 43.76 -16.12 -16.09
CA THR A 177 42.37 -16.13 -15.64
C THR A 177 41.60 -14.97 -16.27
N TYR A 178 40.52 -15.30 -16.97
CA TYR A 178 39.59 -14.37 -17.62
C TYR A 178 38.23 -14.41 -16.92
N ARG A 179 37.60 -13.25 -16.82
CA ARG A 179 36.18 -13.09 -16.51
C ARG A 179 35.38 -13.02 -17.80
N TYR A 180 34.31 -13.80 -17.90
CA TYR A 180 33.26 -13.59 -18.88
C TYR A 180 32.03 -12.97 -18.21
N THR A 181 31.51 -11.92 -18.82
CA THR A 181 30.25 -11.27 -18.44
C THR A 181 29.35 -11.21 -19.68
N PRO A 182 28.26 -12.01 -19.77
CA PRO A 182 27.28 -11.89 -20.84
C PRO A 182 26.67 -10.49 -20.91
N SER A 183 26.11 -10.12 -22.06
CA SER A 183 25.22 -8.95 -22.13
C SER A 183 23.96 -9.21 -21.29
N LYS A 184 23.39 -8.17 -20.67
CA LYS A 184 22.15 -8.29 -19.87
C LYS A 184 21.06 -9.00 -20.69
N ASN A 185 20.39 -9.95 -20.07
CA ASN A 185 19.31 -10.76 -20.63
C ASN A 185 19.72 -11.64 -21.84
N ALA A 186 21.01 -11.94 -22.03
CA ALA A 186 21.48 -12.90 -23.03
C ALA A 186 21.07 -14.34 -22.69
N ILE A 187 20.73 -15.11 -23.73
CA ILE A 187 20.25 -16.52 -23.64
C ILE A 187 20.85 -17.41 -24.75
N ILE A 188 22.01 -17.01 -25.29
CA ILE A 188 22.65 -17.66 -26.45
C ILE A 188 24.10 -17.97 -26.09
N ASP A 189 24.41 -19.27 -25.99
CA ASP A 189 25.76 -19.78 -25.72
C ASP A 189 26.78 -19.22 -26.73
N GLN A 190 28.00 -18.95 -26.26
CA GLN A 190 29.08 -18.44 -27.10
C GLN A 190 30.14 -19.51 -27.34
N VAL A 191 30.75 -19.51 -28.53
CA VAL A 191 31.94 -20.33 -28.83
C VAL A 191 33.05 -19.38 -29.27
N ILE A 192 34.14 -19.35 -28.50
CA ILE A 192 35.32 -18.52 -28.77
C ILE A 192 36.54 -19.40 -29.05
N THR A 193 37.45 -18.90 -29.88
CA THR A 193 38.71 -19.60 -30.20
C THR A 193 39.80 -19.16 -29.22
N LEU A 194 40.45 -20.13 -28.59
CA LEU A 194 41.75 -20.01 -27.92
C LEU A 194 42.84 -20.40 -28.92
N GLU A 195 43.86 -19.56 -29.08
CA GLU A 195 45.13 -19.87 -29.74
C GLU A 195 46.27 -19.85 -28.70
N VAL A 196 47.17 -20.82 -28.79
CA VAL A 196 48.34 -20.95 -27.91
C VAL A 196 49.58 -21.15 -28.76
N SER A 197 50.67 -20.44 -28.46
CA SER A 197 51.93 -20.51 -29.21
C SER A 197 53.15 -20.55 -28.29
N ASP A 198 54.18 -21.27 -28.71
CA ASP A 198 55.53 -21.30 -28.10
C ASP A 198 56.43 -20.13 -28.60
N GLY A 199 56.07 -19.50 -29.71
CA GLY A 199 56.83 -18.45 -30.42
C GLY A 199 57.28 -18.82 -31.85
N GLU A 200 57.25 -20.10 -32.22
CA GLU A 200 57.52 -20.64 -33.57
C GLU A 200 56.31 -21.40 -34.18
N LEU A 201 55.54 -22.12 -33.36
CA LEU A 201 54.37 -22.91 -33.73
C LEU A 201 53.14 -22.50 -32.89
N SER A 202 51.93 -22.89 -33.31
CA SER A 202 50.70 -22.68 -32.54
C SER A 202 49.66 -23.79 -32.75
N ASP A 203 48.75 -23.92 -31.79
CA ASP A 203 47.56 -24.78 -31.81
C ASP A 203 46.32 -24.00 -31.35
N THR A 204 45.13 -24.50 -31.68
CA THR A 204 43.87 -23.82 -31.38
C THR A 204 42.80 -24.76 -30.80
N ALA A 205 42.09 -24.28 -29.78
CA ALA A 205 40.98 -24.99 -29.14
C ALA A 205 39.73 -24.11 -29.04
N ALA A 206 38.56 -24.75 -29.01
CA ALA A 206 37.30 -24.05 -28.75
C ALA A 206 37.05 -23.96 -27.24
N ILE A 207 36.59 -22.80 -26.77
CA ILE A 207 35.99 -22.61 -25.46
C ILE A 207 34.51 -22.31 -25.67
N THR A 208 33.64 -23.16 -25.13
CA THR A 208 32.19 -22.92 -25.08
C THR A 208 31.85 -22.22 -23.77
N LEU A 209 31.03 -21.17 -23.85
CA LEU A 209 30.50 -20.41 -22.72
C LEU A 209 28.98 -20.62 -22.71
N ASP A 210 28.54 -21.58 -21.89
CA ASP A 210 27.14 -21.99 -21.78
C ASP A 210 26.39 -21.03 -20.86
N ILE A 211 25.27 -20.45 -21.30
CA ILE A 211 24.43 -19.59 -20.44
C ILE A 211 23.34 -20.45 -19.80
N VAL A 212 23.50 -20.73 -18.51
CA VAL A 212 22.57 -21.55 -17.72
C VAL A 212 21.71 -20.67 -16.82
N ASP A 213 20.50 -21.11 -16.52
CA ASP A 213 19.66 -20.45 -15.52
C ASP A 213 19.07 -21.48 -14.57
N THR A 214 19.71 -21.58 -13.40
CA THR A 214 19.30 -22.50 -12.32
C THR A 214 18.40 -21.82 -11.28
N SER A 215 17.98 -20.58 -11.54
CA SER A 215 16.98 -19.85 -10.76
C SER A 215 15.59 -20.46 -10.98
N THR A 216 14.76 -20.44 -9.93
CA THR A 216 13.31 -20.59 -10.08
C THR A 216 12.75 -19.25 -10.57
N PRO A 217 12.02 -19.19 -11.70
CA PRO A 217 11.38 -17.95 -12.14
C PRO A 217 10.33 -17.50 -11.13
N LEU A 218 10.33 -16.21 -10.79
CA LEU A 218 9.38 -15.59 -9.87
C LEU A 218 8.32 -14.80 -10.65
N LEU A 219 7.07 -14.82 -10.18
CA LEU A 219 6.05 -13.86 -10.63
C LEU A 219 6.26 -12.54 -9.87
N LEU A 220 6.60 -11.48 -10.60
CA LEU A 220 6.82 -10.14 -10.06
C LEU A 220 5.50 -9.36 -9.91
N GLU A 221 4.65 -9.40 -10.94
CA GLU A 221 3.34 -8.76 -10.94
C GLU A 221 2.34 -9.54 -11.80
N SER A 222 1.05 -9.44 -11.45
CA SER A 222 -0.07 -9.86 -12.30
C SER A 222 -1.10 -8.75 -12.46
N TYR A 223 -1.72 -8.72 -13.65
CA TYR A 223 -2.91 -7.94 -13.93
C TYR A 223 -3.97 -8.88 -14.55
N PRO A 224 -5.14 -9.10 -13.93
CA PRO A 224 -5.56 -8.57 -12.64
C PRO A 224 -4.70 -9.10 -11.48
N LYS A 225 -4.62 -8.32 -10.39
CA LYS A 225 -4.03 -8.77 -9.13
C LYS A 225 -4.97 -9.75 -8.43
N HIS A 226 -4.45 -10.60 -7.54
CA HIS A 226 -5.30 -11.48 -6.75
C HIS A 226 -6.32 -10.66 -5.94
N GLN A 227 -7.57 -11.10 -5.92
CA GLN A 227 -8.72 -10.46 -5.29
C GLN A 227 -9.14 -9.13 -5.94
N THR A 228 -8.72 -8.85 -7.18
CA THR A 228 -9.29 -7.75 -7.98
C THR A 228 -10.83 -7.90 -8.05
N PRO A 229 -11.60 -6.92 -7.53
CA PRO A 229 -13.06 -7.05 -7.42
C PRO A 229 -13.76 -6.83 -8.77
N ILE A 230 -13.24 -5.93 -9.60
CA ILE A 230 -13.80 -5.61 -10.92
C ILE A 230 -12.69 -5.69 -11.97
N PHE A 231 -12.74 -6.74 -12.77
CA PHE A 231 -11.94 -6.89 -13.99
C PHE A 231 -12.79 -6.66 -15.25
N LYS A 232 -12.18 -6.11 -16.29
CA LYS A 232 -12.84 -5.79 -17.56
C LYS A 232 -12.80 -7.00 -18.50
N VAL A 233 -13.95 -7.45 -18.99
CA VAL A 233 -14.11 -8.73 -19.70
C VAL A 233 -13.36 -8.88 -21.03
N ASP A 234 -12.87 -7.78 -21.60
CA ASP A 234 -12.06 -7.70 -22.82
C ASP A 234 -10.62 -7.18 -22.59
N ALA A 235 -10.23 -6.93 -21.34
CA ALA A 235 -8.86 -6.51 -21.02
C ALA A 235 -7.85 -7.67 -21.17
N PRO A 236 -6.60 -7.37 -21.54
CA PRO A 236 -5.53 -8.36 -21.50
C PRO A 236 -5.27 -8.78 -20.06
N ILE A 237 -5.10 -10.09 -19.83
CA ILE A 237 -4.50 -10.60 -18.61
C ILE A 237 -2.98 -10.57 -18.83
N GLN A 238 -2.20 -10.12 -17.86
CA GLN A 238 -0.75 -9.96 -17.97
C GLN A 238 -0.04 -10.54 -16.75
N LEU A 239 1.10 -11.19 -16.97
CA LEU A 239 1.98 -11.78 -15.97
C LEU A 239 3.42 -11.33 -16.25
N ALA A 240 4.11 -10.79 -15.25
CA ALA A 240 5.50 -10.39 -15.35
C ALA A 240 6.38 -11.38 -14.57
N PHE A 241 7.34 -12.01 -15.25
CA PHE A 241 8.30 -12.94 -14.63
C PHE A 241 9.69 -12.32 -14.48
N SER A 242 10.48 -12.78 -13.50
CA SER A 242 11.87 -12.33 -13.27
C SER A 242 12.85 -12.76 -14.36
N ASP A 243 12.59 -13.90 -15.00
CA ASP A 243 13.55 -14.58 -15.88
C ASP A 243 13.07 -14.52 -17.33
N ASN A 244 13.98 -14.67 -18.29
CA ASN A 244 13.59 -14.93 -19.68
C ASN A 244 12.90 -16.30 -19.77
N MET A 245 11.65 -16.36 -20.24
CA MET A 245 10.87 -17.60 -20.21
C MET A 245 10.99 -18.45 -21.47
N SER A 246 10.85 -19.77 -21.34
CA SER A 246 10.95 -20.70 -22.46
C SER A 246 9.79 -20.54 -23.47
N ALA A 247 10.14 -20.49 -24.75
CA ALA A 247 9.16 -20.48 -25.85
C ALA A 247 8.37 -21.80 -26.00
N THR A 248 8.77 -22.90 -25.32
CA THR A 248 8.09 -24.20 -25.45
C THR A 248 6.68 -24.21 -24.87
N TRP A 249 6.43 -23.42 -23.81
CA TRP A 249 5.13 -23.36 -23.13
C TRP A 249 4.25 -22.20 -23.61
N LEU A 250 4.81 -21.24 -24.36
CA LEU A 250 4.11 -20.11 -24.99
C LEU A 250 3.28 -20.54 -26.22
N THR A 251 2.40 -21.53 -26.04
CA THR A 251 1.54 -22.10 -27.08
C THR A 251 0.05 -21.92 -26.76
N VAL A 252 -0.76 -21.76 -27.81
CA VAL A 252 -2.23 -21.59 -27.71
C VAL A 252 -2.86 -22.80 -27.01
N GLN A 253 -3.62 -22.57 -25.94
CA GLN A 253 -4.28 -23.65 -25.20
C GLN A 253 -5.73 -23.83 -25.61
N SER A 254 -6.12 -25.09 -25.88
CA SER A 254 -7.43 -25.47 -26.42
C SER A 254 -8.53 -25.66 -25.35
N GLY A 255 -8.42 -24.93 -24.24
CA GLY A 255 -9.45 -24.70 -23.21
C GLY A 255 -9.93 -25.91 -22.40
N SER A 256 -10.54 -26.90 -23.05
CA SER A 256 -11.34 -27.96 -22.41
C SER A 256 -10.63 -28.85 -21.37
N GLN A 257 -9.30 -28.78 -21.25
CA GLN A 257 -8.52 -29.49 -20.23
C GLN A 257 -7.65 -28.49 -19.45
N CYS A 258 -7.82 -28.46 -18.12
CA CYS A 258 -6.94 -27.70 -17.22
C CYS A 258 -5.67 -28.50 -16.91
N ASN A 259 -4.83 -28.68 -17.92
CA ASN A 259 -3.54 -29.38 -17.82
C ASN A 259 -2.35 -28.61 -18.44
N GLY A 260 -2.59 -27.44 -19.01
CA GLY A 260 -1.54 -26.56 -19.56
C GLY A 260 -0.77 -25.76 -18.49
N PRO A 261 0.28 -25.03 -18.93
CA PRO A 261 1.21 -24.29 -18.06
C PRO A 261 0.54 -23.15 -17.29
N ILE A 262 -0.35 -22.42 -17.98
CA ILE A 262 -1.30 -21.48 -17.40
C ILE A 262 -2.71 -22.09 -17.55
N GLN A 263 -3.59 -21.87 -16.58
CA GLN A 263 -4.94 -22.43 -16.57
C GLN A 263 -5.92 -21.33 -16.17
N LEU A 264 -6.82 -20.93 -17.08
CA LEU A 264 -7.88 -19.95 -16.80
C LEU A 264 -9.22 -20.68 -16.68
N SER A 265 -9.87 -20.63 -15.52
CA SER A 265 -11.15 -21.31 -15.25
C SER A 265 -12.15 -20.39 -14.56
N ALA A 266 -13.44 -20.71 -14.67
CA ALA A 266 -14.54 -20.09 -13.91
C ALA A 266 -15.29 -21.09 -13.00
N ASN A 267 -14.75 -22.30 -12.83
CA ASN A 267 -15.42 -23.40 -12.12
C ASN A 267 -14.42 -24.37 -11.45
N ASP A 268 -13.52 -23.82 -10.63
CA ASP A 268 -12.52 -24.56 -9.84
C ASP A 268 -11.71 -25.58 -10.66
N PHE A 269 -11.31 -25.18 -11.87
CA PHE A 269 -10.57 -25.99 -12.85
C PHE A 269 -11.30 -27.25 -13.35
N SER A 270 -12.62 -27.32 -13.19
CA SER A 270 -13.46 -28.37 -13.81
C SER A 270 -13.42 -28.31 -15.35
N THR A 271 -13.33 -27.09 -15.90
CA THR A 271 -13.04 -26.78 -17.30
C THR A 271 -12.22 -25.49 -17.38
N CYS A 272 -11.38 -25.34 -18.41
CA CYS A 272 -10.65 -24.11 -18.66
C CYS A 272 -11.15 -23.40 -19.93
N LEU A 273 -10.87 -22.11 -20.03
CA LEU A 273 -11.10 -21.28 -21.20
C LEU A 273 -9.91 -21.37 -22.15
N ALA A 274 -10.17 -21.30 -23.45
CA ALA A 274 -9.11 -21.20 -24.46
C ALA A 274 -8.54 -19.78 -24.51
N TYR A 275 -7.23 -19.67 -24.74
CA TYR A 275 -6.52 -18.40 -24.79
C TYR A 275 -5.31 -18.47 -25.73
N ASP A 276 -4.96 -17.33 -26.30
CA ASP A 276 -3.69 -17.09 -26.99
C ASP A 276 -2.65 -16.55 -25.99
N LEU A 277 -1.37 -16.83 -26.23
CA LEU A 277 -0.23 -16.25 -25.50
C LEU A 277 0.60 -15.39 -26.45
N SER A 278 1.05 -14.24 -25.95
CA SER A 278 2.09 -13.43 -26.57
C SER A 278 3.02 -12.90 -25.48
N ALA A 279 4.33 -12.98 -25.69
CA ALA A 279 5.32 -12.52 -24.71
C ALA A 279 6.32 -11.53 -25.31
N GLU A 280 6.81 -10.63 -24.46
CA GLU A 280 7.78 -9.60 -24.79
C GLU A 280 8.84 -9.50 -23.66
N PRO A 281 10.12 -9.75 -23.93
CA PRO A 281 11.19 -9.51 -22.96
C PRO A 281 11.40 -7.99 -22.80
N GLN A 282 11.53 -7.54 -21.56
CA GLN A 282 11.80 -6.16 -21.18
C GLN A 282 13.07 -6.11 -20.32
N ASP A 283 13.58 -4.90 -20.01
CA ASP A 283 14.92 -4.77 -19.39
C ASP A 283 15.07 -5.48 -18.04
N GLU A 284 13.99 -5.64 -17.27
CA GLU A 284 14.01 -6.21 -15.91
C GLU A 284 12.90 -7.26 -15.65
N GLN A 285 12.12 -7.62 -16.68
CA GLN A 285 11.02 -8.57 -16.57
C GLN A 285 10.68 -9.21 -17.92
N PHE A 286 10.07 -10.39 -17.91
CA PHE A 286 9.51 -11.04 -19.09
C PHE A 286 7.98 -10.98 -19.04
N LEU A 287 7.39 -10.14 -19.89
CA LEU A 287 5.96 -9.85 -19.87
C LEU A 287 5.20 -10.85 -20.74
N VAL A 288 4.31 -11.63 -20.15
CA VAL A 288 3.43 -12.59 -20.84
C VAL A 288 2.00 -12.09 -20.79
N THR A 289 1.44 -11.77 -21.95
CA THR A 289 0.02 -11.43 -22.10
C THR A 289 -0.79 -12.69 -22.45
N VAL A 290 -1.74 -13.01 -21.59
CA VAL A 290 -2.75 -14.06 -21.76
C VAL A 290 -4.01 -13.42 -22.32
N LYS A 291 -4.44 -13.85 -23.51
CA LYS A 291 -5.61 -13.29 -24.19
C LYS A 291 -6.68 -14.37 -24.39
N PRO A 292 -7.79 -14.35 -23.63
CA PRO A 292 -8.92 -15.24 -23.85
C PRO A 292 -9.42 -15.20 -25.30
N THR A 293 -9.65 -16.36 -25.92
CA THR A 293 -10.13 -16.43 -27.33
C THR A 293 -11.59 -15.98 -27.48
N SER A 294 -12.32 -15.92 -26.36
CA SER A 294 -13.66 -15.37 -26.22
C SER A 294 -13.65 -14.35 -25.09
N THR A 295 -14.39 -13.26 -25.24
CA THR A 295 -14.66 -12.30 -24.15
C THR A 295 -15.12 -13.04 -22.90
N LEU A 296 -14.65 -12.61 -21.73
CA LEU A 296 -15.09 -13.19 -20.46
C LEU A 296 -16.57 -12.86 -20.19
N GLU A 297 -17.20 -13.64 -19.33
CA GLU A 297 -18.56 -13.36 -18.86
C GLU A 297 -18.51 -12.30 -17.74
N ASN A 298 -19.49 -11.40 -17.68
CA ASN A 298 -19.67 -10.46 -16.57
C ASN A 298 -20.16 -11.23 -15.32
N GLU A 299 -19.95 -10.67 -14.12
CA GLU A 299 -20.40 -11.21 -12.82
C GLU A 299 -19.84 -12.59 -12.47
N ALA A 300 -18.76 -13.01 -13.14
CA ALA A 300 -18.13 -14.31 -13.00
C ALA A 300 -16.82 -14.22 -12.20
N VAL A 301 -16.60 -15.19 -11.31
CA VAL A 301 -15.32 -15.36 -10.62
C VAL A 301 -14.42 -16.24 -11.49
N TYR A 302 -13.25 -15.72 -11.84
CA TYR A 302 -12.23 -16.43 -12.58
C TYR A 302 -11.02 -16.76 -11.70
N GLN A 303 -10.38 -17.87 -12.02
CA GLN A 303 -9.15 -18.35 -11.39
C GLN A 303 -8.12 -18.56 -12.49
N LEU A 304 -6.99 -17.86 -12.39
CA LEU A 304 -5.82 -18.04 -13.26
C LEU A 304 -4.73 -18.75 -12.45
N LYS A 305 -4.46 -20.02 -12.75
CA LYS A 305 -3.36 -20.79 -12.16
C LYS A 305 -2.11 -20.73 -13.04
N ILE A 306 -0.97 -20.57 -12.39
CA ILE A 306 0.39 -20.75 -12.94
C ILE A 306 0.96 -22.04 -12.35
N THR A 307 1.47 -22.95 -13.18
CA THR A 307 1.91 -24.30 -12.79
C THR A 307 3.41 -24.52 -13.00
N ASP A 308 3.93 -25.62 -12.44
CA ASP A 308 5.33 -26.07 -12.58
C ASP A 308 5.82 -26.27 -14.03
N GLN A 309 4.92 -26.42 -14.99
CA GLN A 309 5.24 -26.47 -16.42
C GLN A 309 5.71 -25.11 -16.98
N VAL A 310 5.44 -24.00 -16.29
CA VAL A 310 6.03 -22.69 -16.59
C VAL A 310 7.51 -22.75 -16.25
N THR A 311 8.36 -22.49 -17.24
CA THR A 311 9.81 -22.69 -17.17
C THR A 311 10.57 -21.49 -17.72
N ASN A 312 11.73 -21.18 -17.12
CA ASN A 312 12.69 -20.24 -17.70
C ASN A 312 13.32 -20.83 -18.98
N PHE A 313 14.10 -20.04 -19.73
CA PHE A 313 14.66 -20.46 -21.03
C PHE A 313 15.56 -21.71 -20.94
N HIS A 314 16.17 -21.95 -19.79
CA HIS A 314 17.02 -23.11 -19.51
C HIS A 314 16.23 -24.35 -19.03
N GLY A 315 14.92 -24.20 -18.78
CA GLY A 315 14.02 -25.29 -18.41
C GLY A 315 13.82 -25.49 -16.90
N THR A 316 14.27 -24.56 -16.06
CA THR A 316 14.02 -24.62 -14.61
C THR A 316 12.57 -24.22 -14.30
N PRO A 317 11.81 -25.02 -13.52
CA PRO A 317 10.37 -24.86 -13.36
C PRO A 317 9.98 -23.83 -12.28
N PHE A 318 8.76 -23.31 -12.39
CA PHE A 318 8.08 -22.48 -11.39
C PHE A 318 7.75 -23.33 -10.13
N GLU A 319 8.47 -23.11 -9.03
CA GLU A 319 8.51 -24.04 -7.88
C GLU A 319 7.20 -24.13 -7.06
N GLN A 320 6.38 -23.08 -7.07
CA GLN A 320 5.13 -23.01 -6.30
C GLN A 320 3.95 -22.62 -7.19
N GLU A 321 2.94 -23.49 -7.33
CA GLU A 321 1.69 -23.11 -8.01
C GLU A 321 1.08 -21.85 -7.38
N GLN A 322 0.70 -20.88 -8.22
CA GLN A 322 0.00 -19.67 -7.79
C GLN A 322 -1.37 -19.59 -8.46
N ILE A 323 -2.39 -19.19 -7.69
CA ILE A 323 -3.77 -19.03 -8.18
C ILE A 323 -4.22 -17.58 -7.97
N ILE A 324 -4.32 -16.84 -9.07
CA ILE A 324 -4.85 -15.48 -9.11
C ILE A 324 -6.36 -15.56 -9.31
N VAL A 325 -7.11 -15.48 -8.22
CA VAL A 325 -8.57 -15.30 -8.25
C VAL A 325 -8.90 -13.83 -8.53
N PHE A 326 -9.85 -13.56 -9.43
CA PHE A 326 -10.41 -12.22 -9.72
C PHE A 326 -11.90 -12.34 -10.11
N ARG A 327 -12.68 -11.26 -10.04
CA ARG A 327 -14.07 -11.23 -10.52
C ARG A 327 -14.24 -10.21 -11.64
N THR A 328 -15.08 -10.51 -12.63
CA THR A 328 -15.47 -9.55 -13.68
C THR A 328 -16.62 -8.64 -13.21
N GLY A 329 -16.69 -7.43 -13.77
CA GLY A 329 -17.70 -6.45 -13.40
C GLY A 329 -19.15 -6.83 -13.72
N SER A 330 -20.10 -6.04 -13.21
CA SER A 330 -21.53 -6.16 -13.51
C SER A 330 -21.87 -5.79 -14.97
N LYS A 331 -23.00 -6.32 -15.47
CA LYS A 331 -23.54 -5.97 -16.79
C LYS A 331 -23.97 -4.50 -16.92
N GLY A 332 -24.30 -3.85 -15.81
CA GLY A 332 -24.75 -2.45 -15.73
C GLY A 332 -24.56 -1.86 -14.34
N LEU A 333 -24.99 -0.61 -14.15
CA LEU A 333 -25.09 -0.01 -12.81
C LEU A 333 -26.12 -0.78 -11.97
N LEU A 334 -25.85 -0.96 -10.68
CA LEU A 334 -26.75 -1.65 -9.76
C LEU A 334 -27.30 -0.66 -8.73
N ILE A 335 -28.55 -0.84 -8.32
CA ILE A 335 -29.08 -0.32 -7.08
C ILE A 335 -28.54 -1.23 -5.97
N SER A 336 -27.84 -0.65 -5.01
CA SER A 336 -27.14 -1.37 -3.94
C SER A 336 -27.82 -1.25 -2.58
N GLU A 337 -28.51 -0.13 -2.32
CA GLU A 337 -29.28 0.11 -1.10
C GLU A 337 -30.53 0.96 -1.41
N VAL A 338 -31.63 0.73 -0.68
CA VAL A 338 -32.85 1.55 -0.72
C VAL A 338 -33.33 1.81 0.70
N SER A 339 -33.52 3.09 1.05
CA SER A 339 -33.85 3.49 2.43
C SER A 339 -35.22 2.99 2.89
N ALA A 340 -35.34 2.67 4.19
CA ALA A 340 -36.64 2.59 4.83
C ALA A 340 -37.37 3.95 4.80
N SER A 341 -38.68 3.94 5.03
CA SER A 341 -39.46 5.15 5.27
C SER A 341 -40.74 4.85 6.02
N GLN A 342 -41.03 5.68 7.03
CA GLN A 342 -42.19 5.60 7.91
C GLN A 342 -43.22 6.70 7.59
N TYR A 343 -42.76 7.89 7.19
CA TYR A 343 -43.58 9.09 7.07
C TYR A 343 -43.57 9.66 5.65
N PRO A 344 -44.67 10.27 5.16
CA PRO A 344 -44.69 10.94 3.86
C PRO A 344 -43.57 11.98 3.71
N GLU A 345 -43.25 12.71 4.78
CA GLU A 345 -42.20 13.75 4.83
C GLU A 345 -40.75 13.25 4.99
N ASP A 346 -40.51 11.93 4.90
CA ASP A 346 -39.16 11.36 4.82
C ASP A 346 -38.48 11.70 3.48
N ASN A 347 -37.26 12.21 3.55
CA ASN A 347 -36.43 12.48 2.37
C ASN A 347 -35.71 11.20 1.92
N ARG A 348 -36.43 10.38 1.15
CA ARG A 348 -35.99 9.04 0.71
C ARG A 348 -34.74 9.08 -0.15
N TRP A 349 -33.93 8.04 -0.05
CA TRP A 349 -32.73 7.86 -0.87
C TRP A 349 -32.56 6.41 -1.33
N ILE A 350 -31.78 6.26 -2.40
CA ILE A 350 -31.25 5.00 -2.89
C ILE A 350 -29.75 5.15 -3.05
N GLU A 351 -29.04 4.05 -3.20
CA GLU A 351 -27.65 4.04 -3.65
C GLU A 351 -27.53 3.40 -5.02
N ILE A 352 -26.67 3.97 -5.86
CA ILE A 352 -26.25 3.39 -7.14
C ILE A 352 -24.76 3.04 -7.06
N TYR A 353 -24.45 1.78 -7.31
CA TYR A 353 -23.10 1.23 -7.38
C TYR A 353 -22.70 0.97 -8.84
N ASN A 354 -21.53 1.46 -9.24
CA ASN A 354 -20.95 1.11 -10.53
C ASN A 354 -20.07 -0.14 -10.43
N GLY A 355 -20.70 -1.31 -10.36
CA GLY A 355 -20.00 -2.59 -10.47
C GLY A 355 -19.38 -2.86 -11.85
N THR A 356 -19.59 -2.00 -12.85
CA THR A 356 -19.04 -2.21 -14.19
C THR A 356 -17.57 -1.82 -14.25
N ALA A 357 -16.81 -2.47 -15.13
CA ALA A 357 -15.39 -2.21 -15.32
C ALA A 357 -15.07 -0.95 -16.16
N ASN A 358 -15.99 0.03 -16.23
CA ASN A 358 -15.83 1.28 -16.95
C ASN A 358 -16.42 2.44 -16.13
N THR A 359 -15.89 3.65 -16.32
CA THR A 359 -16.51 4.88 -15.81
C THR A 359 -17.82 5.17 -16.55
N VAL A 360 -18.85 5.62 -15.84
CA VAL A 360 -20.21 5.87 -16.38
C VAL A 360 -20.64 7.32 -16.12
N ASP A 361 -21.34 7.95 -17.08
CA ASP A 361 -22.01 9.24 -16.90
C ASP A 361 -23.48 9.03 -16.52
N LEU A 362 -23.84 9.41 -15.29
CA LEU A 362 -25.18 9.29 -14.74
C LEU A 362 -26.20 10.20 -15.45
N GLY A 363 -25.79 11.23 -16.18
CA GLY A 363 -26.68 12.10 -16.96
C GLY A 363 -27.47 11.39 -18.07
N GLN A 364 -27.14 10.12 -18.36
CA GLN A 364 -27.84 9.26 -19.32
C GLN A 364 -28.90 8.34 -18.66
N TYR A 365 -29.11 8.49 -17.35
CA TYR A 365 -29.93 7.60 -16.52
C TYR A 365 -31.06 8.36 -15.81
N SER A 366 -32.05 7.60 -15.33
CA SER A 366 -33.18 8.11 -14.57
C SER A 366 -33.72 7.05 -13.61
N ILE A 367 -34.35 7.50 -12.54
CA ILE A 367 -35.07 6.64 -11.58
C ILE A 367 -36.56 6.73 -11.87
N VAL A 368 -37.23 5.59 -11.96
CA VAL A 368 -38.70 5.51 -11.94
C VAL A 368 -39.14 4.91 -10.61
N ALA A 369 -40.04 5.61 -9.94
CA ALA A 369 -40.64 5.22 -8.66
C ALA A 369 -42.07 5.78 -8.59
N ASN A 370 -42.82 5.44 -7.53
CA ASN A 370 -43.96 6.28 -7.16
C ASN A 370 -43.45 7.67 -6.71
N SER A 371 -44.33 8.66 -6.73
CA SER A 371 -44.01 10.04 -6.36
C SER A 371 -45.02 10.64 -5.41
N LEU A 372 -44.54 11.59 -4.60
CA LEU A 372 -45.35 12.46 -3.77
C LEU A 372 -45.16 13.92 -4.20
N LYS A 373 -46.16 14.77 -3.92
CA LYS A 373 -46.03 16.23 -4.04
C LYS A 373 -45.56 16.82 -2.70
N LEU A 374 -44.54 17.68 -2.73
CA LEU A 374 -43.85 18.19 -1.54
C LEU A 374 -44.65 19.24 -0.75
N ASP A 375 -45.61 19.93 -1.37
CA ASP A 375 -46.45 20.95 -0.70
C ASP A 375 -47.44 20.35 0.31
N ASP A 376 -47.98 19.17 0.02
CA ASP A 376 -49.10 18.54 0.76
C ASP A 376 -48.91 17.04 1.06
N TYR A 377 -47.77 16.48 0.64
CA TYR A 377 -47.41 15.05 0.75
C TYR A 377 -48.41 14.07 0.14
N SER A 378 -49.23 14.53 -0.82
CA SER A 378 -50.16 13.67 -1.56
C SER A 378 -49.42 12.72 -2.52
N GLU A 379 -49.90 11.47 -2.63
CA GLU A 379 -49.41 10.50 -3.62
C GLU A 379 -49.85 10.90 -5.04
N GLN A 380 -48.92 10.85 -5.99
CA GLN A 380 -49.10 11.33 -7.37
C GLN A 380 -48.89 10.24 -8.44
N GLY A 381 -48.64 9.00 -7.99
CA GLY A 381 -48.38 7.85 -8.87
C GLY A 381 -46.96 7.81 -9.43
N GLU A 382 -46.74 6.98 -10.46
CA GLU A 382 -45.43 6.73 -11.06
C GLU A 382 -44.86 7.97 -11.77
N ARG A 383 -43.58 8.28 -11.54
CA ARG A 383 -42.84 9.38 -12.17
C ARG A 383 -41.39 8.98 -12.46
N THR A 384 -40.88 9.47 -13.59
CA THR A 384 -39.46 9.43 -13.96
C THR A 384 -38.73 10.67 -13.41
N PHE A 385 -37.63 10.45 -12.71
CA PHE A 385 -36.73 11.47 -12.17
C PHE A 385 -35.38 11.34 -12.89
N PRO A 386 -35.02 12.28 -13.79
CA PRO A 386 -33.73 12.23 -14.47
C PRO A 386 -32.57 12.46 -13.47
N LEU A 387 -31.50 11.70 -13.61
CA LEU A 387 -30.25 11.99 -12.91
C LEU A 387 -29.54 13.17 -13.58
N ARG A 388 -28.59 13.78 -12.86
CA ARG A 388 -27.78 14.89 -13.36
C ARG A 388 -26.43 14.35 -13.90
N PRO A 389 -25.81 15.01 -14.90
CA PRO A 389 -24.48 14.63 -15.39
C PRO A 389 -23.47 14.56 -14.24
N HIS A 390 -22.90 13.38 -14.04
CA HIS A 390 -21.98 13.06 -12.96
C HIS A 390 -21.21 11.79 -13.35
N THR A 391 -19.90 11.82 -13.16
CA THR A 391 -18.97 10.78 -13.62
C THR A 391 -18.69 9.81 -12.48
N LEU A 392 -19.24 8.60 -12.54
CA LEU A 392 -19.05 7.55 -11.52
C LEU A 392 -18.01 6.52 -12.00
N GLY A 393 -16.90 6.39 -11.28
CA GLY A 393 -15.81 5.46 -11.56
C GLY A 393 -16.16 3.99 -11.31
N SER A 394 -15.27 3.09 -11.72
CA SER A 394 -15.48 1.64 -11.55
C SER A 394 -15.29 1.26 -10.08
N GLY A 395 -16.31 0.65 -9.47
CA GLY A 395 -16.33 0.31 -8.05
C GLY A 395 -16.77 1.45 -7.12
N GLU A 396 -17.17 2.60 -7.66
CA GLU A 396 -17.65 3.74 -6.88
C GLU A 396 -19.17 3.67 -6.60
N PHE A 397 -19.60 4.37 -5.55
CA PHE A 397 -20.96 4.44 -5.05
C PHE A 397 -21.45 5.88 -5.05
N ILE A 398 -22.74 6.10 -5.28
CA ILE A 398 -23.39 7.40 -5.09
C ILE A 398 -24.78 7.25 -4.47
N VAL A 399 -25.06 8.03 -3.44
CA VAL A 399 -26.38 8.15 -2.84
C VAL A 399 -27.19 9.15 -3.66
N VAL A 400 -28.34 8.70 -4.17
CA VAL A 400 -29.31 9.50 -4.89
C VAL A 400 -30.49 9.78 -3.96
N GLN A 401 -30.58 11.02 -3.48
CA GLN A 401 -31.54 11.46 -2.47
C GLN A 401 -32.62 12.36 -3.08
N SER A 402 -33.82 12.32 -2.52
CA SER A 402 -34.91 13.24 -2.84
C SER A 402 -34.54 14.71 -2.57
N GLN A 403 -34.94 15.62 -3.46
CA GLN A 403 -34.78 17.06 -3.23
C GLN A 403 -35.92 17.60 -2.36
N ALA A 404 -35.60 18.03 -1.14
CA ALA A 404 -36.53 18.68 -0.23
C ALA A 404 -36.83 20.15 -0.63
N GLY A 405 -37.51 20.34 -1.76
CA GLY A 405 -38.01 21.64 -2.22
C GLY A 405 -36.96 22.60 -2.79
N PRO A 406 -37.34 23.87 -3.05
CA PRO A 406 -36.61 24.74 -3.98
C PRO A 406 -35.39 25.48 -3.40
N GLN A 407 -35.02 25.32 -2.13
CA GLN A 407 -33.95 26.12 -1.48
C GLN A 407 -32.95 25.33 -0.62
N ILE A 408 -33.11 24.01 -0.46
CA ILE A 408 -32.35 23.24 0.54
C ILE A 408 -31.02 22.68 -0.04
N TRP A 409 -29.89 23.07 0.59
CA TRP A 409 -28.49 22.59 0.40
C TRP A 409 -27.88 22.58 -1.02
N GLN A 410 -28.48 23.29 -1.98
CA GLN A 410 -28.14 23.12 -3.41
C GLN A 410 -26.69 23.48 -3.78
N ASN A 411 -26.01 24.36 -3.05
CA ASN A 411 -24.65 24.81 -3.38
C ASN A 411 -23.58 23.80 -2.93
N GLY A 412 -23.63 23.30 -1.69
CA GLY A 412 -22.76 22.19 -1.27
C GLY A 412 -22.97 20.95 -2.14
N THR A 413 -24.21 20.46 -2.23
CA THR A 413 -24.52 19.17 -2.89
C THR A 413 -24.43 19.20 -4.43
N THR A 414 -24.22 20.34 -5.07
CA THR A 414 -23.83 20.37 -6.51
C THR A 414 -22.35 20.05 -6.74
N ASN A 415 -21.53 20.04 -5.68
CA ASN A 415 -20.09 19.75 -5.73
C ASN A 415 -19.71 18.48 -4.97
N SER A 416 -20.70 17.70 -4.50
CA SER A 416 -20.47 16.45 -3.77
C SER A 416 -20.10 15.30 -4.71
N ALA A 417 -19.18 14.43 -4.29
CA ALA A 417 -18.86 13.18 -4.99
C ALA A 417 -19.88 12.08 -4.70
N GLN A 418 -20.34 11.97 -3.44
CA GLN A 418 -21.14 10.84 -2.97
C GLN A 418 -22.66 11.12 -2.89
N LEU A 419 -23.13 12.35 -3.09
CA LEU A 419 -24.55 12.72 -2.92
C LEU A 419 -25.13 13.49 -4.11
N MET A 420 -26.18 12.94 -4.74
CA MET A 420 -26.97 13.62 -5.78
C MET A 420 -28.42 13.82 -5.34
N LEU A 421 -28.85 15.09 -5.24
CA LEU A 421 -30.27 15.42 -5.13
C LEU A 421 -31.01 15.24 -6.47
N ILE A 422 -32.20 14.63 -6.43
CA ILE A 422 -33.13 14.45 -7.57
C ILE A 422 -34.56 14.90 -7.23
N GLY A 423 -35.26 15.42 -8.24
CA GLY A 423 -36.58 16.02 -8.11
C GLY A 423 -36.72 17.24 -9.04
N ASP A 424 -37.89 17.86 -9.03
CA ASP A 424 -38.14 19.15 -9.71
C ASP A 424 -38.48 20.28 -8.70
N GLY A 425 -38.39 19.98 -7.40
CA GLY A 425 -38.76 20.89 -6.30
C GLY A 425 -40.26 20.91 -5.97
N GLU A 426 -41.12 20.31 -6.80
CA GLU A 426 -42.54 20.10 -6.52
C GLU A 426 -42.85 18.63 -6.18
N TYR A 427 -42.14 17.69 -6.80
CA TYR A 427 -42.33 16.24 -6.62
C TYR A 427 -41.02 15.52 -6.25
N ALA A 428 -41.15 14.48 -5.43
CA ALA A 428 -40.05 13.61 -4.99
C ALA A 428 -40.40 12.11 -5.10
N PRO A 429 -39.41 11.22 -5.23
CA PRO A 429 -39.60 9.77 -5.11
C PRO A 429 -40.30 9.37 -3.79
N ALA A 430 -41.16 8.36 -3.84
CA ALA A 430 -42.02 7.98 -2.72
C ALA A 430 -42.17 6.45 -2.56
N TRP A 431 -42.01 5.98 -1.33
CA TRP A 431 -42.35 4.62 -0.87
C TRP A 431 -42.50 4.59 0.65
N ASN A 432 -42.99 3.47 1.17
CA ASN A 432 -43.01 3.17 2.60
C ASN A 432 -42.61 1.68 2.77
N SER A 433 -43.24 0.93 3.68
CA SER A 433 -43.18 -0.55 3.72
C SER A 433 -43.51 -1.26 2.38
N SER A 434 -44.03 -0.55 1.38
CA SER A 434 -44.22 -1.04 0.01
C SER A 434 -43.72 -0.03 -1.01
N GLY A 435 -43.05 -0.51 -2.06
CA GLY A 435 -42.49 0.35 -3.10
C GLY A 435 -41.76 -0.42 -4.20
N PHE A 436 -41.18 0.33 -5.12
CA PHE A 436 -40.22 -0.14 -6.11
C PHE A 436 -39.27 1.01 -6.48
N VAL A 437 -38.10 0.64 -7.01
CA VAL A 437 -37.15 1.55 -7.63
C VAL A 437 -36.70 0.89 -8.93
N GLU A 438 -36.81 1.61 -10.05
CA GLU A 438 -36.38 1.16 -11.37
C GLU A 438 -35.30 2.12 -11.89
N LEU A 439 -34.06 1.63 -12.02
CA LEU A 439 -32.97 2.38 -12.67
C LEU A 439 -33.07 2.15 -14.18
N LYS A 440 -33.20 3.24 -14.93
CA LYS A 440 -33.33 3.20 -16.40
C LYS A 440 -32.22 3.97 -17.09
N SER A 441 -31.77 3.47 -18.23
CA SER A 441 -31.11 4.27 -19.26
C SER A 441 -32.01 4.29 -20.49
N ASN A 442 -32.38 5.49 -20.94
CA ASN A 442 -33.44 5.68 -21.93
C ASN A 442 -34.73 4.90 -21.52
N ASP A 443 -35.35 4.17 -22.44
CA ASP A 443 -36.55 3.37 -22.17
C ASP A 443 -36.27 1.97 -21.58
N THR A 444 -35.01 1.53 -21.53
CA THR A 444 -34.61 0.23 -20.98
C THR A 444 -34.32 0.28 -19.48
N THR A 445 -34.77 -0.74 -18.75
CA THR A 445 -34.35 -0.97 -17.36
C THR A 445 -32.89 -1.46 -17.34
N VAL A 446 -32.13 -1.03 -16.33
CA VAL A 446 -30.70 -1.36 -16.10
C VAL A 446 -30.53 -2.11 -14.78
N ASP A 447 -31.35 -1.79 -13.78
CA ASP A 447 -31.56 -2.59 -12.57
C ASP A 447 -32.95 -2.24 -11.97
N PHE A 448 -33.51 -3.12 -11.15
CA PHE A 448 -34.83 -2.97 -10.56
C PHE A 448 -34.93 -3.67 -9.20
N VAL A 449 -35.65 -3.06 -8.25
CA VAL A 449 -36.02 -3.68 -6.98
C VAL A 449 -37.47 -3.36 -6.61
N ARG A 450 -38.19 -4.36 -6.09
CA ARG A 450 -39.56 -4.22 -5.57
C ARG A 450 -39.72 -4.90 -4.22
N PHE A 451 -40.51 -4.28 -3.33
CA PHE A 451 -40.62 -4.71 -1.93
C PHE A 451 -42.05 -4.62 -1.38
N GLY A 452 -42.35 -5.50 -0.42
CA GLY A 452 -43.59 -5.53 0.36
C GLY A 452 -44.85 -5.91 -0.45
N LYS A 453 -45.58 -4.91 -0.94
CA LYS A 453 -46.88 -5.10 -1.63
C LYS A 453 -46.90 -4.63 -3.08
N SER A 454 -45.81 -4.08 -3.58
CA SER A 454 -45.70 -3.66 -4.99
C SER A 454 -45.91 -4.82 -5.95
N THR A 455 -46.63 -4.55 -7.05
CA THR A 455 -46.79 -5.46 -8.19
C THR A 455 -46.39 -4.75 -9.50
N LYS A 456 -45.49 -3.77 -9.40
CA LYS A 456 -44.79 -3.20 -10.56
C LYS A 456 -43.89 -4.28 -11.15
N GLU A 457 -43.88 -4.39 -12.47
CA GLU A 457 -42.84 -5.08 -13.24
C GLU A 457 -41.93 -4.01 -13.89
N PRO A 458 -40.63 -4.28 -14.11
CA PRO A 458 -39.72 -3.39 -14.83
C PRO A 458 -40.12 -3.19 -16.31
N SER A 459 -39.63 -2.13 -16.94
CA SER A 459 -39.81 -1.88 -18.38
C SER A 459 -39.20 -2.97 -19.26
N SER A 460 -38.07 -3.55 -18.84
CA SER A 460 -37.47 -4.76 -19.42
C SER A 460 -37.74 -5.95 -18.49
N ALA A 461 -38.60 -6.89 -18.90
CA ALA A 461 -39.10 -7.97 -18.03
C ALA A 461 -37.99 -8.93 -17.54
N GLU A 462 -36.92 -9.04 -18.31
CA GLU A 462 -35.67 -9.74 -17.96
C GLU A 462 -34.89 -9.09 -16.81
N GLN A 463 -35.35 -7.98 -16.23
CA GLN A 463 -34.77 -7.33 -15.05
C GLN A 463 -35.51 -7.61 -13.73
N TRP A 464 -36.52 -8.50 -13.74
CA TRP A 464 -37.00 -9.16 -12.52
C TRP A 464 -37.65 -10.49 -12.84
N HIS A 465 -37.05 -11.60 -12.39
CA HIS A 465 -37.46 -12.95 -12.79
C HIS A 465 -38.49 -13.62 -11.87
N ASP A 466 -38.63 -13.15 -10.62
CA ASP A 466 -39.39 -13.87 -9.59
C ASP A 466 -40.78 -13.27 -9.29
N THR A 467 -41.57 -14.03 -8.55
CA THR A 467 -42.83 -13.58 -7.92
C THR A 467 -42.76 -13.62 -6.40
N THR A 468 -41.57 -13.85 -5.86
CA THR A 468 -41.28 -13.80 -4.43
C THR A 468 -41.32 -12.35 -3.96
N ARG A 469 -41.66 -12.14 -2.70
CA ARG A 469 -41.74 -10.81 -2.12
C ARG A 469 -40.53 -10.63 -1.21
N LEU A 470 -39.64 -9.74 -1.59
CA LEU A 470 -38.67 -9.17 -0.66
C LEU A 470 -39.45 -8.59 0.54
N GLU A 471 -38.99 -8.90 1.74
CA GLU A 471 -39.61 -8.40 2.96
C GLU A 471 -39.61 -6.87 2.95
N SER A 472 -40.68 -6.28 3.51
CA SER A 472 -40.75 -4.83 3.63
C SER A 472 -39.57 -4.33 4.48
N PRO A 473 -38.84 -3.27 4.07
CA PRO A 473 -38.05 -2.51 5.03
C PRO A 473 -39.00 -2.11 6.17
N SER A 474 -38.54 -2.27 7.41
CA SER A 474 -39.39 -1.96 8.56
C SER A 474 -39.62 -0.45 8.66
N ILE A 475 -40.57 -0.05 9.51
CA ILE A 475 -40.84 1.37 9.76
C ILE A 475 -39.90 1.99 10.81
N ALA A 476 -38.81 1.30 11.19
CA ALA A 476 -37.77 1.87 12.05
C ALA A 476 -36.83 2.80 11.27
N LEU A 477 -36.30 3.81 11.95
CA LEU A 477 -35.31 4.74 11.40
C LEU A 477 -33.94 4.06 11.32
N GLY A 478 -33.09 4.51 10.41
CA GLY A 478 -31.74 3.97 10.20
C GLY A 478 -31.66 2.64 9.41
N GLN A 479 -32.81 2.03 9.09
CA GLN A 479 -32.89 0.77 8.33
C GLN A 479 -33.01 0.97 6.82
N SER A 480 -32.77 -0.11 6.08
CA SER A 480 -32.84 -0.16 4.61
C SER A 480 -33.11 -1.59 4.11
N ILE A 481 -33.27 -1.73 2.80
CA ILE A 481 -32.98 -2.99 2.10
C ILE A 481 -31.67 -2.84 1.34
N VAL A 482 -30.79 -3.84 1.47
CA VAL A 482 -29.44 -3.87 0.88
C VAL A 482 -29.29 -5.05 -0.06
N ARG A 483 -28.54 -4.86 -1.14
CA ARG A 483 -28.09 -5.93 -2.03
C ARG A 483 -26.93 -6.67 -1.35
N SER A 484 -27.17 -7.92 -0.98
CA SER A 484 -26.28 -8.77 -0.16
C SER A 484 -24.94 -9.13 -0.82
N GLN A 485 -24.85 -9.03 -2.14
CA GLN A 485 -23.63 -9.23 -2.93
C GLN A 485 -23.61 -8.22 -4.08
N LEU A 486 -22.65 -7.29 -4.08
CA LEU A 486 -22.62 -6.16 -5.03
C LEU A 486 -22.18 -6.52 -6.46
N LEU A 487 -21.64 -7.72 -6.69
CA LEU A 487 -21.06 -8.13 -7.98
C LEU A 487 -21.67 -9.45 -8.50
N THR A 488 -22.90 -9.74 -8.10
CA THR A 488 -23.71 -10.87 -8.57
C THR A 488 -25.17 -10.45 -8.48
N ASP A 489 -25.90 -10.56 -9.58
CA ASP A 489 -27.28 -10.10 -9.69
C ASP A 489 -28.15 -11.16 -10.37
N THR A 490 -28.95 -11.87 -9.59
CA THR A 490 -29.89 -12.88 -10.08
C THR A 490 -31.21 -12.28 -10.57
N ASN A 491 -31.36 -10.94 -10.52
CA ASN A 491 -32.57 -10.21 -10.89
C ASN A 491 -33.78 -10.73 -10.10
N SER A 492 -33.62 -10.92 -8.79
CA SER A 492 -34.64 -11.52 -7.91
C SER A 492 -34.62 -10.99 -6.48
N ALA A 493 -35.64 -11.36 -5.69
CA ALA A 493 -35.67 -11.03 -4.26
C ALA A 493 -34.54 -11.72 -3.46
N ALA A 494 -33.88 -12.73 -4.02
CA ALA A 494 -32.79 -13.45 -3.34
C ALA A 494 -31.47 -12.68 -3.30
N ASP A 495 -31.31 -11.62 -4.12
CA ASP A 495 -30.14 -10.76 -4.08
C ASP A 495 -30.15 -9.80 -2.86
N TRP A 496 -31.32 -9.64 -2.21
CA TRP A 496 -31.62 -8.57 -1.27
C TRP A 496 -31.95 -9.06 0.15
N GLN A 497 -31.61 -8.26 1.16
CA GLN A 497 -31.96 -8.48 2.57
C GLN A 497 -32.34 -7.15 3.25
N VAL A 498 -33.02 -7.22 4.40
CA VAL A 498 -33.24 -6.04 5.27
C VAL A 498 -32.01 -5.82 6.13
N ALA A 499 -31.48 -4.60 6.17
CA ALA A 499 -30.39 -4.21 7.06
C ALA A 499 -30.93 -3.45 8.29
N THR A 500 -30.34 -3.73 9.46
CA THR A 500 -30.66 -2.99 10.70
C THR A 500 -29.92 -1.65 10.75
N PHE A 501 -28.75 -1.59 10.12
CA PHE A 501 -27.90 -0.40 9.99
C PHE A 501 -27.65 -0.16 8.49
N MET A 502 -27.96 1.05 8.02
CA MET A 502 -27.67 1.51 6.65
C MET A 502 -26.17 1.75 6.41
N THR A 503 -25.68 1.44 5.21
CA THR A 503 -24.24 1.50 4.85
C THR A 503 -23.97 2.44 3.66
N PRO A 504 -24.39 3.71 3.73
CA PRO A 504 -24.48 4.62 2.58
C PRO A 504 -23.12 5.04 2.01
N ALA A 505 -23.05 5.14 0.68
CA ALA A 505 -21.86 5.46 -0.12
C ALA A 505 -20.70 4.45 0.01
N GLY A 506 -21.01 3.18 0.27
CA GLY A 506 -20.01 2.14 0.49
C GLY A 506 -20.54 0.70 0.42
N PRO A 507 -19.69 -0.31 0.66
CA PRO A 507 -20.11 -1.71 0.63
C PRO A 507 -21.10 -2.07 1.75
N ASN A 508 -22.11 -2.88 1.40
CA ASN A 508 -23.05 -3.50 2.33
C ASN A 508 -22.36 -4.63 3.15
N ASP A 509 -21.45 -4.27 4.05
CA ASP A 509 -20.59 -5.18 4.81
C ASP A 509 -21.17 -5.62 6.18
N ILE A 510 -22.10 -4.84 6.74
CA ILE A 510 -22.77 -5.16 8.01
C ILE A 510 -23.76 -6.33 7.86
N ASN A 511 -23.57 -7.37 8.69
CA ASN A 511 -24.36 -8.60 8.67
C ASN A 511 -25.03 -8.94 10.01
N CYS A 512 -24.94 -8.06 11.02
CA CYS A 512 -25.53 -8.23 12.35
C CYS A 512 -26.63 -7.19 12.63
N SER A 513 -27.30 -7.36 13.78
CA SER A 513 -28.38 -6.50 14.28
C SER A 513 -28.19 -6.05 15.72
N ASP A 514 -27.03 -6.35 16.32
CA ASP A 514 -26.73 -6.08 17.72
C ASP A 514 -25.93 -4.78 17.86
N ASP A 515 -26.30 -4.01 18.89
CA ASP A 515 -25.69 -2.77 19.41
C ASP A 515 -25.96 -2.88 20.94
N LYS A 516 -24.93 -3.16 21.75
CA LYS A 516 -25.10 -3.57 23.17
C LYS A 516 -24.90 -2.43 24.16
N ASP A 517 -24.07 -1.48 23.79
CA ASP A 517 -23.63 -0.28 24.50
C ASP A 517 -24.56 0.91 24.21
N LEU A 518 -25.32 0.84 23.10
CA LEU A 518 -26.34 1.79 22.66
C LEU A 518 -25.77 3.10 22.10
N ASP A 519 -24.62 3.01 21.40
CA ASP A 519 -24.03 4.14 20.68
C ASP A 519 -24.43 4.25 19.20
N GLY A 520 -24.91 3.16 18.60
CA GLY A 520 -25.37 3.11 17.21
C GLY A 520 -24.38 2.54 16.21
N ILE A 521 -23.20 2.11 16.65
CA ILE A 521 -22.30 1.25 15.90
C ILE A 521 -22.76 -0.21 16.08
N PRO A 522 -22.82 -1.02 15.01
CA PRO A 522 -23.11 -2.45 15.14
C PRO A 522 -21.90 -3.21 15.72
N ASP A 523 -22.16 -4.10 16.68
CA ASP A 523 -21.21 -5.04 17.34
C ASP A 523 -20.19 -5.71 16.38
N CYS A 524 -20.63 -5.97 15.14
CA CYS A 524 -19.84 -6.65 14.11
C CYS A 524 -18.95 -5.73 13.25
N ALA A 525 -19.06 -4.41 13.36
CA ALA A 525 -18.10 -3.45 12.80
C ALA A 525 -16.88 -3.23 13.72
N GLU A 526 -17.06 -3.50 15.01
CA GLU A 526 -16.09 -3.31 16.08
C GLU A 526 -15.20 -4.55 16.34
N GLN A 527 -14.94 -5.32 15.30
CA GLN A 527 -14.11 -6.52 15.36
C GLN A 527 -12.81 -6.35 14.57
N PRO A 528 -11.75 -7.12 14.89
CA PRO A 528 -10.57 -7.17 14.04
C PRO A 528 -10.95 -7.66 12.63
N ASN A 529 -10.55 -6.91 11.60
CA ASN A 529 -10.82 -7.18 10.18
C ASN A 529 -12.30 -7.03 9.74
N SER A 530 -13.13 -6.29 10.48
CA SER A 530 -14.45 -5.82 10.01
C SER A 530 -14.42 -4.35 9.59
N THR A 531 -15.43 -3.92 8.84
CA THR A 531 -15.66 -2.54 8.44
C THR A 531 -17.13 -2.16 8.55
N PHE A 532 -17.41 -0.86 8.57
CA PHE A 532 -18.74 -0.28 8.40
C PHE A 532 -18.75 0.56 7.13
N ALA A 533 -19.43 0.14 6.06
CA ALA A 533 -19.33 0.75 4.74
C ALA A 533 -17.86 0.88 4.25
N GLY A 534 -16.98 -0.06 4.61
CA GLY A 534 -15.54 0.02 4.33
C GLY A 534 -14.76 1.01 5.20
N LEU A 535 -15.32 1.50 6.32
CA LEU A 535 -14.60 2.27 7.35
C LEU A 535 -14.06 1.33 8.46
N PRO A 536 -12.76 1.36 8.80
CA PRO A 536 -12.14 0.44 9.76
C PRO A 536 -12.28 0.91 11.22
N LEU A 537 -13.51 0.96 11.73
CA LEU A 537 -13.81 1.54 13.06
C LEU A 537 -13.01 0.90 14.21
N TYR A 538 -12.76 -0.41 14.14
CA TYR A 538 -11.94 -1.12 15.14
C TYR A 538 -10.49 -0.62 15.18
N ASP A 539 -9.88 -0.33 14.03
CA ASP A 539 -8.50 0.15 13.96
C ASP A 539 -8.40 1.61 14.43
N TRP A 540 -9.48 2.39 14.27
CA TRP A 540 -9.62 3.74 14.83
C TRP A 540 -9.89 3.75 16.34
N GLY A 541 -10.51 2.71 16.90
CA GLY A 541 -10.62 2.53 18.34
C GLY A 541 -11.92 1.90 18.87
N ALA A 542 -12.91 1.63 18.04
CA ALA A 542 -14.25 1.14 18.47
C ALA A 542 -14.21 -0.26 19.12
N ARG A 543 -14.94 -0.49 20.22
CA ARG A 543 -14.89 -1.76 20.97
C ARG A 543 -16.26 -2.18 21.54
N VAL A 544 -16.75 -3.36 21.15
CA VAL A 544 -17.91 -4.04 21.77
C VAL A 544 -17.86 -4.04 23.31
N GLU A 545 -18.98 -3.67 23.92
CA GLU A 545 -19.20 -3.40 25.35
C GLU A 545 -18.53 -2.10 25.88
N GLN A 546 -18.13 -1.19 24.98
CA GLN A 546 -17.66 0.17 25.28
C GLN A 546 -18.35 1.18 24.34
N ARG A 547 -19.07 2.15 24.92
CA ARG A 547 -19.67 3.26 24.17
C ARG A 547 -18.60 4.14 23.53
N ASP A 548 -18.69 4.33 22.23
CA ASP A 548 -17.80 5.14 21.42
C ASP A 548 -18.55 6.31 20.73
N ILE A 549 -17.86 7.44 20.53
CA ILE A 549 -18.40 8.63 19.86
C ILE A 549 -17.38 9.13 18.85
N PHE A 550 -17.67 9.03 17.56
CA PHE A 550 -16.81 9.56 16.49
C PHE A 550 -17.18 11.00 16.13
N ILE A 551 -16.18 11.86 15.92
CA ILE A 551 -16.38 13.30 15.65
C ILE A 551 -15.36 13.76 14.60
N GLU A 552 -15.84 14.10 13.39
CA GLU A 552 -15.00 14.77 12.39
C GLU A 552 -14.91 16.26 12.70
N VAL A 553 -13.71 16.83 12.55
CA VAL A 553 -13.35 18.19 12.96
C VAL A 553 -12.81 18.95 11.77
N ASP A 554 -13.71 19.54 10.99
CA ASP A 554 -13.34 20.52 9.96
C ASP A 554 -13.02 21.87 10.62
N TYR A 555 -12.05 22.60 10.08
CA TYR A 555 -11.64 23.89 10.62
C TYR A 555 -11.31 24.91 9.53
N MET A 556 -11.79 26.14 9.69
CA MET A 556 -11.51 27.21 8.74
C MET A 556 -10.03 27.61 8.78
N GLN A 557 -9.41 27.70 7.60
CA GLN A 557 -8.04 28.21 7.41
C GLN A 557 -7.87 29.58 8.10
N SER A 558 -7.18 29.60 9.25
CA SER A 558 -7.08 30.78 10.12
C SER A 558 -5.88 30.70 11.07
N GLU A 559 -5.30 31.87 11.34
CA GLU A 559 -4.28 32.10 12.38
C GLU A 559 -4.91 32.49 13.74
N ASP A 560 -6.23 32.66 13.82
CA ASP A 560 -6.93 32.93 15.09
C ASP A 560 -7.02 31.63 15.91
N ALA A 561 -6.44 31.64 17.11
CA ALA A 561 -6.39 30.47 17.97
C ALA A 561 -7.75 30.06 18.56
N GLY A 562 -8.80 30.88 18.40
CA GLY A 562 -10.19 30.46 18.65
C GLY A 562 -10.81 29.65 17.50
N VAL A 563 -10.25 29.74 16.29
CA VAL A 563 -10.74 29.06 15.07
C VAL A 563 -9.92 27.80 14.76
N ARG A 564 -8.62 27.80 15.04
CA ARG A 564 -7.80 26.58 14.95
C ARG A 564 -8.11 25.65 16.13
N PRO A 565 -8.45 24.36 15.92
CA PRO A 565 -8.59 23.41 17.03
C PRO A 565 -7.22 22.99 17.57
N HIS A 566 -7.16 22.72 18.87
CA HIS A 566 -5.91 22.35 19.56
C HIS A 566 -6.01 20.97 20.20
N LYS A 567 -4.96 20.16 20.07
CA LYS A 567 -4.92 18.79 20.59
C LYS A 567 -5.26 18.72 22.08
N ALA A 568 -4.74 19.65 22.88
CA ALA A 568 -4.99 19.73 24.32
C ALA A 568 -6.49 19.92 24.67
N SER A 569 -7.24 20.66 23.83
CA SER A 569 -8.69 20.84 24.00
C SER A 569 -9.43 19.53 23.74
N LEU A 570 -9.07 18.83 22.65
CA LEU A 570 -9.68 17.56 22.23
C LEU A 570 -9.36 16.44 23.24
N ASP A 571 -8.09 16.31 23.63
CA ASP A 571 -7.64 15.38 24.68
C ASP A 571 -8.35 15.64 26.01
N LYS A 572 -8.64 16.90 26.36
CA LYS A 572 -9.38 17.24 27.59
C LYS A 572 -10.84 16.77 27.55
N VAL A 573 -11.51 16.88 26.41
CA VAL A 573 -12.87 16.33 26.23
C VAL A 573 -12.84 14.80 26.22
N LYS A 574 -11.90 14.16 25.51
CA LYS A 574 -11.68 12.69 25.57
C LYS A 574 -11.51 12.23 27.02
N ALA A 575 -10.70 12.92 27.81
CA ALA A 575 -10.45 12.59 29.22
C ALA A 575 -11.67 12.79 30.15
N ALA A 576 -12.62 13.66 29.80
CA ALA A 576 -13.86 13.84 30.56
C ALA A 576 -14.85 12.69 30.33
N PHE A 577 -15.04 12.29 29.07
CA PHE A 577 -15.89 11.15 28.70
C PHE A 577 -15.29 9.81 29.14
N ALA A 578 -13.97 9.62 29.06
CA ALA A 578 -13.29 8.39 29.45
C ALA A 578 -13.46 8.06 30.96
N GLN A 579 -13.71 9.06 31.81
CA GLN A 579 -14.05 8.84 33.23
C GLN A 579 -15.43 8.21 33.45
N GLN A 580 -16.26 8.13 32.41
CA GLN A 580 -17.65 7.67 32.43
C GLN A 580 -17.87 6.43 31.55
N SER A 581 -16.79 5.74 31.18
CA SER A 581 -16.80 4.62 30.22
C SER A 581 -17.51 4.99 28.91
N VAL A 582 -17.09 6.12 28.34
CA VAL A 582 -17.36 6.51 26.95
C VAL A 582 -16.03 6.95 26.34
N ALA A 583 -15.67 6.43 25.18
CA ALA A 583 -14.52 6.96 24.44
C ALA A 583 -14.99 7.89 23.31
N VAL A 584 -14.12 8.83 22.96
CA VAL A 584 -14.40 9.87 21.96
C VAL A 584 -13.25 9.89 20.96
N HIS A 585 -13.57 9.79 19.68
CA HIS A 585 -12.64 9.66 18.57
C HIS A 585 -12.76 10.88 17.67
N PHE A 586 -11.98 11.92 18.00
CA PHE A 586 -11.84 13.09 17.14
C PHE A 586 -10.99 12.77 15.92
N ASP A 587 -11.37 13.36 14.78
CA ASP A 587 -10.63 13.34 13.53
C ASP A 587 -10.50 14.75 12.96
N ALA A 588 -9.33 15.36 13.16
CA ALA A 588 -8.92 16.64 12.60
C ALA A 588 -7.88 16.48 11.47
N GLY A 589 -7.72 15.24 10.97
CA GLY A 589 -6.70 14.86 10.01
C GLY A 589 -5.28 15.18 10.47
N SER A 590 -4.38 15.32 9.48
CA SER A 590 -2.95 15.65 9.63
C SER A 590 -2.64 17.04 10.26
N LEU A 591 -3.61 17.70 10.91
CA LEU A 591 -3.39 18.92 11.68
C LEU A 591 -2.32 18.77 12.77
N PHE A 592 -2.17 17.56 13.32
CA PHE A 592 -1.28 17.27 14.46
C PHE A 592 -0.07 16.38 14.13
N HIS A 593 0.10 15.91 12.89
CA HIS A 593 1.32 15.24 12.40
C HIS A 593 1.61 15.51 10.91
N PRO A 594 2.88 15.56 10.48
CA PRO A 594 3.26 15.72 9.08
C PRO A 594 3.30 14.40 8.29
N ASP A 595 3.15 13.25 8.97
CA ASP A 595 3.36 11.92 8.39
C ASP A 595 2.16 11.44 7.57
N GLU A 596 2.41 10.68 6.50
CA GLU A 596 1.36 10.11 5.63
C GLU A 596 0.67 8.91 6.29
N GLY A 597 -0.66 8.91 6.29
CA GLY A 597 -1.50 7.87 6.90
C GLY A 597 -2.25 8.35 8.14
N THR A 598 -2.99 7.46 8.79
CA THR A 598 -3.85 7.78 9.95
C THR A 598 -3.13 7.58 11.28
N SER A 599 -3.40 8.43 12.27
CA SER A 599 -2.89 8.35 13.65
C SER A 599 -4.02 8.68 14.65
N PRO A 600 -4.80 7.67 15.12
CA PRO A 600 -5.91 7.88 16.05
C PRO A 600 -5.51 8.53 17.39
N GLU A 601 -4.28 8.30 17.85
CA GLU A 601 -3.69 8.93 19.04
C GLU A 601 -3.36 10.41 18.86
N LEU A 602 -3.17 10.86 17.60
CA LEU A 602 -3.00 12.26 17.22
C LEU A 602 -4.25 12.89 16.59
N HIS A 603 -5.37 12.16 16.52
CA HIS A 603 -6.66 12.60 15.95
C HIS A 603 -6.68 12.70 14.42
N ASP A 604 -6.06 11.77 13.71
CA ASP A 604 -6.30 11.53 12.27
C ASP A 604 -6.91 10.14 12.06
N LEU A 605 -8.13 10.13 11.52
CA LEU A 605 -8.89 8.94 11.12
C LEU A 605 -9.20 8.94 9.60
N SER A 606 -8.38 9.60 8.78
CA SER A 606 -8.56 9.82 7.33
C SER A 606 -9.69 10.77 6.90
N GLY A 607 -10.01 11.77 7.72
CA GLY A 607 -10.91 12.89 7.40
C GLY A 607 -10.40 14.18 8.04
N GLY A 608 -11.30 15.11 8.41
CA GLY A 608 -10.95 16.30 9.20
C GLY A 608 -10.15 17.34 8.41
N ASN A 609 -10.84 18.30 7.79
CA ASN A 609 -10.28 19.13 6.72
C ASN A 609 -9.94 20.56 7.19
N GLU A 610 -8.83 21.12 6.69
CA GLU A 610 -8.71 22.59 6.61
C GLU A 610 -9.64 23.08 5.49
N VAL A 611 -10.72 23.77 5.86
CA VAL A 611 -11.74 24.28 4.94
C VAL A 611 -11.56 25.77 4.64
N ALA A 612 -12.11 26.21 3.51
CA ALA A 612 -12.02 27.61 3.09
C ALA A 612 -12.69 28.56 4.10
N PHE A 613 -11.96 29.60 4.52
CA PHE A 613 -12.42 30.58 5.49
C PHE A 613 -13.69 31.31 5.04
N SER A 614 -14.66 31.42 5.95
CA SER A 614 -15.78 32.35 5.88
C SER A 614 -15.81 33.24 7.11
N ALA A 615 -16.14 34.52 6.94
CA ALA A 615 -16.30 35.43 8.08
C ALA A 615 -17.52 35.04 8.96
N SER A 616 -18.56 34.47 8.34
CA SER A 616 -19.81 34.06 8.99
C SER A 616 -20.23 32.67 8.50
N THR A 617 -20.68 31.79 9.39
CA THR A 617 -21.34 30.52 9.06
C THR A 617 -22.40 30.20 10.12
N SER A 618 -23.52 29.60 9.70
CA SER A 618 -24.59 29.17 10.61
C SER A 618 -25.34 27.95 10.07
N PHE A 619 -26.32 27.46 10.84
CA PHE A 619 -27.24 26.38 10.44
C PHE A 619 -28.27 26.76 9.36
N ALA A 620 -28.29 28.01 8.90
CA ALA A 620 -29.13 28.45 7.79
C ALA A 620 -28.25 28.93 6.64
N THR A 621 -28.53 28.48 5.42
CA THR A 621 -27.90 29.02 4.21
C THR A 621 -28.19 30.52 4.12
N GLN A 622 -27.15 31.35 4.22
CA GLN A 622 -27.27 32.80 4.05
C GLN A 622 -26.96 33.14 2.60
N GLN A 623 -27.51 34.24 2.08
CA GLN A 623 -27.36 34.59 0.66
C GLN A 623 -25.89 34.78 0.24
N ASP A 624 -25.07 35.27 1.16
CA ASP A 624 -23.68 35.67 0.91
C ASP A 624 -22.65 34.85 1.73
N ALA A 625 -23.07 33.77 2.42
CA ALA A 625 -22.18 32.96 3.27
C ALA A 625 -22.61 31.47 3.37
N PRO A 626 -21.64 30.52 3.32
CA PRO A 626 -21.91 29.09 3.43
C PRO A 626 -22.41 28.68 4.82
N SER A 627 -23.33 27.74 4.85
CA SER A 627 -23.82 27.09 6.07
C SER A 627 -22.98 25.87 6.45
N ILE A 628 -23.09 25.38 7.69
CA ILE A 628 -22.34 24.19 8.15
C ILE A 628 -22.52 22.98 7.22
N LEU A 629 -23.72 22.75 6.67
CA LEU A 629 -23.93 21.61 5.76
C LEU A 629 -23.50 21.87 4.31
N ASP A 630 -23.25 23.13 3.91
CA ASP A 630 -22.56 23.40 2.65
C ASP A 630 -21.08 22.96 2.72
N TYR A 631 -20.48 23.00 3.93
CA TYR A 631 -19.18 22.38 4.19
C TYR A 631 -19.31 20.85 4.29
N LYS A 632 -20.19 20.32 5.17
CA LYS A 632 -20.43 18.87 5.36
C LYS A 632 -20.64 18.15 4.02
N ALA A 633 -21.59 18.60 3.19
CA ALA A 633 -21.90 17.96 1.90
C ALA A 633 -20.75 17.96 0.87
N LYS A 634 -19.66 18.69 1.13
CA LYS A 634 -18.48 18.82 0.26
C LYS A 634 -17.20 18.21 0.86
N HIS A 635 -17.10 18.09 2.19
CA HIS A 635 -15.88 17.73 2.90
C HIS A 635 -15.98 16.46 3.76
N PHE A 636 -17.19 16.11 4.21
CA PHE A 636 -17.48 14.96 5.07
C PHE A 636 -17.82 13.72 4.22
N ASP A 637 -17.15 12.59 4.47
CA ASP A 637 -17.43 11.32 3.79
C ASP A 637 -18.83 10.82 4.19
N LEU A 638 -19.71 10.61 3.20
CA LEU A 638 -21.11 10.28 3.43
C LEU A 638 -21.29 8.95 4.20
N ARG A 639 -20.32 8.05 4.12
CA ARG A 639 -20.25 6.79 4.89
C ARG A 639 -20.20 7.01 6.39
N ARG A 640 -19.65 8.14 6.83
CA ARG A 640 -19.55 8.53 8.25
C ARG A 640 -20.88 9.04 8.81
N ARG A 641 -21.83 9.46 7.97
CA ARG A 641 -23.08 10.12 8.43
C ARG A 641 -23.94 9.31 9.40
N PRO A 642 -24.00 7.97 9.38
CA PRO A 642 -24.75 7.22 10.39
C PRO A 642 -24.12 7.17 11.79
N ILE A 643 -22.83 7.49 11.93
CA ILE A 643 -22.03 7.14 13.12
C ILE A 643 -21.07 8.25 13.63
N PHE A 644 -20.79 9.28 12.82
CA PHE A 644 -19.98 10.43 13.22
C PHE A 644 -20.85 11.67 13.49
N HIS A 645 -20.46 12.44 14.49
CA HIS A 645 -20.78 13.87 14.58
C HIS A 645 -19.84 14.68 13.68
N TYR A 646 -20.29 15.85 13.23
CA TYR A 646 -19.53 16.79 12.41
C TYR A 646 -19.41 18.13 13.13
N MET A 647 -18.17 18.47 13.48
CA MET A 647 -17.81 19.71 14.18
C MET A 647 -17.09 20.65 13.23
N LEU A 648 -17.65 21.84 13.01
CA LEU A 648 -17.00 22.91 12.25
C LEU A 648 -16.44 23.98 13.18
N MET A 649 -15.11 24.10 13.21
CA MET A 649 -14.41 25.22 13.82
C MET A 649 -14.45 26.44 12.88
N ALA A 650 -15.35 27.38 13.17
CA ALA A 650 -15.69 28.53 12.35
C ALA A 650 -15.21 29.86 12.96
N ASN A 651 -15.17 30.92 12.14
CA ASN A 651 -14.87 32.26 12.63
C ASN A 651 -15.98 32.83 13.53
N SER A 652 -17.21 32.98 13.00
CA SER A 652 -18.34 33.55 13.74
C SER A 652 -19.68 33.11 13.16
N GLN A 653 -20.74 33.28 13.94
CA GLN A 653 -22.15 33.22 13.50
C GLN A 653 -22.72 34.60 13.15
N GLN A 654 -22.02 35.70 13.46
CA GLN A 654 -22.48 37.05 13.17
C GLN A 654 -22.30 37.37 11.67
N PRO A 655 -23.31 37.94 10.97
CA PRO A 655 -23.22 38.23 9.54
C PRO A 655 -22.08 39.16 9.10
N ASP A 656 -21.51 39.95 10.01
CA ASP A 656 -20.35 40.84 9.77
C ASP A 656 -19.00 40.21 10.17
N GLY A 657 -19.00 38.97 10.66
CA GLY A 657 -17.83 38.28 11.19
C GLY A 657 -17.31 38.77 12.54
N SER A 658 -18.07 39.64 13.24
CA SER A 658 -17.71 40.08 14.60
C SER A 658 -17.87 38.96 15.64
N PRO A 659 -17.23 39.03 16.82
CA PRO A 659 -17.30 37.97 17.83
C PRO A 659 -18.74 37.71 18.31
N GLY A 660 -19.17 36.45 18.29
CA GLY A 660 -20.53 36.02 18.63
C GLY A 660 -20.59 35.08 19.84
N SER A 661 -21.54 34.14 19.80
CA SER A 661 -21.57 32.97 20.70
C SER A 661 -20.28 32.15 20.56
N SER A 662 -19.92 31.39 21.60
CA SER A 662 -18.81 30.43 21.55
C SER A 662 -19.09 29.27 20.61
N GLY A 663 -20.36 28.89 20.43
CA GLY A 663 -20.78 27.83 19.54
C GLY A 663 -22.30 27.84 19.28
N VAL A 664 -22.76 26.81 18.56
CA VAL A 664 -24.18 26.42 18.43
C VAL A 664 -24.25 24.98 17.90
N ALA A 665 -25.16 24.17 18.42
CA ALA A 665 -25.36 22.78 18.02
C ALA A 665 -26.82 22.40 17.83
N GLU A 666 -27.02 21.22 17.25
CA GLU A 666 -28.32 20.56 17.13
C GLU A 666 -28.75 19.88 18.43
N LEU A 667 -30.07 19.73 18.63
CA LEU A 667 -30.65 18.94 19.70
C LEU A 667 -31.03 17.55 19.18
N TYR A 668 -30.45 16.49 19.76
CA TYR A 668 -30.60 15.11 19.28
C TYR A 668 -30.18 14.97 17.80
N GLY A 669 -29.08 15.63 17.43
CA GLY A 669 -28.51 15.67 16.08
C GLY A 669 -27.04 15.28 16.07
N ASN A 670 -26.37 15.55 14.94
CA ASN A 670 -24.94 15.25 14.81
C ASN A 670 -24.06 16.42 14.37
N ASP A 671 -24.62 17.61 14.13
CA ASP A 671 -23.87 18.79 13.70
C ASP A 671 -23.63 19.80 14.84
N LEU A 672 -22.42 20.37 14.89
CA LEU A 672 -22.08 21.44 15.82
C LEU A 672 -21.07 22.46 15.23
N ILE A 673 -21.20 23.72 15.64
CA ILE A 673 -20.31 24.82 15.27
C ILE A 673 -19.59 25.33 16.52
N ILE A 674 -18.27 25.47 16.46
CA ILE A 674 -17.47 26.23 17.44
C ILE A 674 -17.07 27.55 16.76
N SER A 675 -17.42 28.69 17.33
CA SER A 675 -17.35 30.01 16.67
C SER A 675 -16.64 31.09 17.50
N MET A 676 -15.43 30.79 17.98
CA MET A 676 -14.66 31.65 18.89
C MET A 676 -13.72 32.67 18.21
N GLY A 677 -13.87 32.89 16.90
CA GLY A 677 -13.03 33.83 16.14
C GLY A 677 -13.22 35.29 16.55
N GLY A 678 -12.13 36.07 16.51
CA GLY A 678 -12.11 37.48 16.90
C GLY A 678 -12.25 37.74 18.41
N TRP A 679 -12.40 36.69 19.24
CA TRP A 679 -12.42 36.81 20.71
C TRP A 679 -11.10 37.36 21.26
N GLY A 680 -9.98 37.18 20.54
CA GLY A 680 -8.64 37.61 20.96
C GLY A 680 -7.83 36.52 21.67
N LEU A 681 -8.19 35.25 21.44
CA LEU A 681 -7.47 34.08 21.93
C LEU A 681 -6.12 33.91 21.21
N THR A 682 -5.09 33.45 21.91
CA THR A 682 -3.74 33.25 21.37
C THR A 682 -2.96 32.22 22.19
N THR A 683 -2.14 31.39 21.56
CA THR A 683 -1.18 30.50 22.25
C THR A 683 0.19 31.17 22.53
N ALA A 684 0.22 32.51 22.59
CA ALA A 684 1.48 33.28 22.66
C ALA A 684 2.17 33.25 24.04
N THR A 685 1.43 32.92 25.10
CA THR A 685 1.88 32.92 26.51
C THR A 685 1.14 31.83 27.29
N PRO A 686 1.71 31.24 28.37
CA PRO A 686 1.10 30.08 29.02
C PRO A 686 -0.32 30.31 29.58
N ALA A 687 -0.63 31.51 30.10
CA ALA A 687 -1.96 31.80 30.62
C ALA A 687 -3.00 31.97 29.49
N MET A 688 -2.61 32.58 28.37
CA MET A 688 -3.47 32.69 27.18
C MET A 688 -3.60 31.37 26.42
N GLU A 689 -2.57 30.53 26.44
CA GLU A 689 -2.58 29.16 25.92
C GLU A 689 -3.58 28.30 26.70
N ASN A 690 -3.43 28.24 28.03
CA ASN A 690 -4.40 27.60 28.93
C ASN A 690 -5.83 28.11 28.69
N LEU A 691 -6.01 29.44 28.65
CA LEU A 691 -7.32 30.06 28.40
C LEU A 691 -7.93 29.62 27.08
N THR A 692 -7.13 29.55 26.02
CA THR A 692 -7.58 29.10 24.70
C THR A 692 -8.00 27.64 24.73
N TYR A 693 -7.18 26.75 25.31
CA TYR A 693 -7.47 25.32 25.37
C TYR A 693 -8.66 24.99 26.29
N ASN A 694 -8.76 25.64 27.45
CA ASN A 694 -9.81 25.42 28.44
C ASN A 694 -11.18 25.91 27.95
N LEU A 695 -11.25 27.12 27.37
CA LEU A 695 -12.50 27.63 26.80
C LEU A 695 -12.95 26.78 25.61
N GLN A 696 -12.04 26.40 24.71
CA GLN A 696 -12.35 25.55 23.57
C GLN A 696 -12.84 24.16 24.02
N ALA A 697 -12.21 23.54 25.01
CA ALA A 697 -12.67 22.25 25.58
C ALA A 697 -14.06 22.36 26.24
N GLY A 698 -14.30 23.43 27.02
CA GLY A 698 -15.60 23.69 27.66
C GLY A 698 -16.72 23.91 26.65
N THR A 699 -16.48 24.67 25.58
CA THR A 699 -17.44 24.85 24.49
C THR A 699 -17.65 23.57 23.70
N ILE A 700 -16.60 22.85 23.28
CA ILE A 700 -16.75 21.58 22.54
C ILE A 700 -17.61 20.57 23.32
N MET A 701 -17.39 20.43 24.63
CA MET A 701 -18.21 19.53 25.45
C MET A 701 -19.67 20.02 25.59
N HIS A 702 -19.90 21.32 25.69
CA HIS A 702 -21.25 21.89 25.77
C HIS A 702 -22.05 21.68 24.47
N GLU A 703 -21.46 22.02 23.32
CA GLU A 703 -22.12 21.87 22.01
C GLU A 703 -22.34 20.38 21.67
N LEU A 704 -21.39 19.49 22.01
CA LEU A 704 -21.59 18.04 21.90
C LEU A 704 -22.71 17.52 22.82
N GLY A 705 -22.88 18.10 24.02
CA GLY A 705 -23.96 17.77 24.94
C GLY A 705 -25.35 18.00 24.34
N HIS A 706 -25.54 19.03 23.52
CA HIS A 706 -26.79 19.27 22.79
C HIS A 706 -27.07 18.17 21.75
N ASN A 707 -26.06 17.76 20.98
CA ASN A 707 -26.18 16.63 20.06
C ASN A 707 -26.58 15.35 20.80
N LEU A 708 -25.95 15.10 21.96
CA LEU A 708 -26.27 13.98 22.86
C LEU A 708 -27.57 14.16 23.65
N GLY A 709 -28.37 15.20 23.37
CA GLY A 709 -29.74 15.35 23.85
C GLY A 709 -29.94 16.16 25.13
N LEU A 710 -28.92 16.87 25.59
CA LEU A 710 -28.97 17.74 26.77
C LEU A 710 -29.47 19.16 26.45
N LEU A 711 -29.98 19.84 27.46
CA LEU A 711 -30.31 21.28 27.45
C LEU A 711 -29.47 22.01 28.51
N HIS A 712 -29.52 23.34 28.56
CA HIS A 712 -28.64 24.14 29.45
C HIS A 712 -28.83 23.88 30.95
N GLY A 713 -30.00 23.37 31.35
CA GLY A 713 -30.30 22.87 32.68
C GLY A 713 -30.39 21.34 32.74
N GLY A 714 -29.68 20.64 31.86
CA GLY A 714 -29.69 19.19 31.67
C GLY A 714 -30.91 18.69 30.90
N ASN A 715 -32.11 18.91 31.44
CA ASN A 715 -33.38 18.55 30.79
C ASN A 715 -34.36 19.72 30.57
N ASP A 716 -33.95 20.92 30.96
CA ASP A 716 -34.68 22.18 30.81
C ASP A 716 -33.74 23.29 30.31
N ASN A 717 -34.28 24.47 30.00
CA ASN A 717 -33.48 25.62 29.52
C ASN A 717 -33.14 26.63 30.63
N ALA A 718 -33.28 26.28 31.91
CA ALA A 718 -32.95 27.16 33.03
C ALA A 718 -31.43 27.17 33.22
N ASN A 719 -30.82 28.29 32.85
CA ASN A 719 -29.40 28.55 33.04
C ASN A 719 -29.08 29.01 34.47
N PHE A 720 -27.79 29.08 34.80
CA PHE A 720 -27.27 29.63 36.06
C PHE A 720 -27.75 28.95 37.35
N LYS A 721 -28.35 27.75 37.26
CA LYS A 721 -28.75 26.92 38.41
C LYS A 721 -27.52 26.54 39.26
N PRO A 722 -27.32 27.05 40.49
CA PRO A 722 -26.06 26.84 41.21
C PRO A 722 -25.82 25.37 41.58
N ASN A 723 -26.90 24.64 41.90
CA ASN A 723 -26.85 23.20 42.19
C ASN A 723 -26.73 22.31 40.93
N HIS A 724 -26.85 22.84 39.71
CA HIS A 724 -26.67 22.05 38.49
C HIS A 724 -25.23 22.22 37.96
N VAL A 725 -24.32 21.45 38.54
CA VAL A 725 -22.87 21.54 38.31
C VAL A 725 -22.51 20.76 37.05
N SER A 726 -22.71 21.40 35.90
CA SER A 726 -22.52 20.84 34.56
C SER A 726 -21.94 21.88 33.60
N VAL A 727 -21.15 21.44 32.62
CA VAL A 727 -20.67 22.29 31.51
C VAL A 727 -21.83 22.82 30.64
N MET A 728 -23.00 22.16 30.65
CA MET A 728 -24.22 22.64 29.98
C MET A 728 -24.76 23.94 30.56
N ASN A 729 -24.42 24.26 31.80
CA ASN A 729 -24.87 25.45 32.50
C ASN A 729 -23.87 26.60 32.27
N TYR A 730 -24.34 27.74 31.77
CA TYR A 730 -23.49 28.94 31.52
C TYR A 730 -22.79 29.51 32.77
N MET A 731 -23.13 29.09 33.99
CA MET A 731 -22.33 29.42 35.18
C MET A 731 -20.94 28.76 35.16
N TYR A 732 -20.79 27.66 34.43
CA TYR A 732 -19.60 26.81 34.47
C TYR A 732 -18.95 26.57 33.10
N GLN A 733 -19.69 26.63 31.99
CA GLN A 733 -19.19 26.37 30.62
C GLN A 733 -17.81 26.98 30.32
N LEU A 734 -17.64 28.28 30.62
CA LEU A 734 -16.43 29.06 30.31
C LEU A 734 -15.51 29.27 31.53
N ASP A 735 -15.93 28.86 32.72
CA ASP A 735 -15.22 29.11 33.99
C ASP A 735 -14.80 27.82 34.74
N GLY A 736 -15.20 26.66 34.24
CA GLY A 736 -14.92 25.35 34.81
C GLY A 736 -15.81 25.04 36.02
N LEU A 737 -15.96 23.75 36.33
CA LEU A 737 -16.74 23.30 37.48
C LEU A 737 -16.02 23.64 38.80
N PRO A 738 -16.75 24.07 39.85
CA PRO A 738 -16.20 24.32 41.18
C PRO A 738 -15.69 23.04 41.85
N THR A 739 -14.78 23.19 42.80
CA THR A 739 -14.41 22.09 43.72
C THR A 739 -15.39 22.07 44.89
N ILE A 740 -16.31 21.11 44.91
CA ILE A 740 -17.31 20.96 45.99
C ILE A 740 -16.59 20.83 47.35
N GLY A 741 -17.08 21.57 48.34
CA GLY A 741 -16.50 21.69 49.67
C GLY A 741 -15.31 22.65 49.79
N ASN A 742 -14.87 23.28 48.68
CA ASN A 742 -13.70 24.16 48.65
C ASN A 742 -13.91 25.36 47.71
N ASN A 743 -14.37 26.49 48.29
CA ASN A 743 -14.62 27.75 47.58
C ASN A 743 -15.69 27.66 46.48
N GLU A 744 -16.65 26.73 46.61
CA GLU A 744 -17.58 26.34 45.52
C GLU A 744 -18.48 27.47 44.99
N GLY A 745 -18.70 28.53 45.79
CA GLY A 745 -19.45 29.72 45.37
C GLY A 745 -18.69 30.70 44.47
N ASP A 746 -17.42 30.46 44.13
CA ASP A 746 -16.60 31.47 43.45
C ASP A 746 -17.05 31.81 42.01
N ARG A 747 -17.60 30.85 41.26
CA ARG A 747 -18.28 31.12 39.96
C ARG A 747 -19.52 31.98 40.16
N TYR A 748 -20.29 31.68 41.20
CA TYR A 748 -21.50 32.44 41.56
C TYR A 748 -21.14 33.91 41.90
N PHE A 749 -20.15 34.11 42.77
CA PHE A 749 -19.69 35.46 43.14
C PHE A 749 -19.07 36.20 41.94
N ARG A 750 -18.29 35.52 41.08
CA ARG A 750 -17.77 36.12 39.84
C ARG A 750 -18.89 36.50 38.86
N ARG A 751 -20.01 35.76 38.83
CA ARG A 751 -21.14 35.99 37.91
C ARG A 751 -22.08 37.11 38.36
N PHE A 752 -22.32 37.27 39.65
CA PHE A 752 -23.31 38.21 40.21
C PHE A 752 -22.71 39.35 41.04
N TYR A 753 -21.52 39.15 41.64
CA TYR A 753 -20.91 40.04 42.62
C TYR A 753 -19.48 40.48 42.25
N GLN A 754 -19.14 40.48 40.96
CA GLN A 754 -17.81 40.89 40.48
C GLN A 754 -17.43 42.29 40.96
N GLY A 755 -16.32 42.41 41.70
CA GLY A 755 -15.85 43.65 42.31
C GLY A 755 -16.46 43.97 43.68
N ASN A 756 -17.38 43.14 44.21
CA ASN A 756 -17.89 43.30 45.57
C ASN A 756 -16.82 42.93 46.59
N ALA A 757 -16.46 43.87 47.46
CA ALA A 757 -15.43 43.73 48.47
C ALA A 757 -15.63 42.58 49.48
N ASN A 758 -16.86 42.07 49.62
CA ASN A 758 -17.17 40.94 50.51
C ASN A 758 -16.81 39.58 49.88
N CYS A 759 -17.29 39.28 48.67
CA CYS A 759 -17.26 37.91 48.11
C CYS A 759 -16.44 37.77 46.82
N PHE A 760 -16.22 38.85 46.05
CA PHE A 760 -15.37 38.81 44.85
C PHE A 760 -14.68 40.17 44.60
N PRO A 761 -13.77 40.60 45.48
CA PRO A 761 -13.04 41.87 45.31
C PRO A 761 -12.26 41.93 43.98
N GLU A 762 -11.93 43.15 43.56
CA GLU A 762 -11.14 43.38 42.35
C GLU A 762 -9.77 42.68 42.45
N GLY A 763 -9.44 41.85 41.46
CA GLY A 763 -8.24 40.99 41.47
C GLY A 763 -8.44 39.59 42.04
N SER A 764 -9.66 39.18 42.43
CA SER A 764 -9.97 37.80 42.78
C SER A 764 -9.89 36.84 41.58
N GLU A 765 -9.28 35.68 41.78
CA GLU A 765 -9.27 34.55 40.86
C GLU A 765 -10.23 33.46 41.36
N ILE A 766 -10.81 32.68 40.43
CA ILE A 766 -11.59 31.48 40.77
C ILE A 766 -10.67 30.25 40.82
N LEU A 767 -10.90 29.36 41.78
CA LEU A 767 -10.10 28.14 41.96
C LEU A 767 -10.22 27.25 40.72
N ASN A 768 -9.10 26.77 40.17
CA ASN A 768 -9.07 25.98 38.93
C ASN A 768 -9.78 26.67 37.74
N GLY A 769 -9.68 28.00 37.66
CA GLY A 769 -10.25 28.80 36.57
C GLY A 769 -9.57 28.60 35.21
N PRO A 770 -10.14 29.19 34.13
CA PRO A 770 -9.74 28.88 32.75
C PRO A 770 -8.33 29.37 32.37
N PHE A 771 -7.72 30.29 33.11
CA PHE A 771 -6.31 30.69 32.92
C PHE A 771 -5.30 29.67 33.53
N GLY A 772 -5.78 28.76 34.39
CA GLY A 772 -4.97 27.74 35.03
C GLY A 772 -4.64 26.55 34.12
N PRO A 773 -3.65 25.71 34.48
CA PRO A 773 -3.24 24.58 33.66
C PRO A 773 -4.39 23.63 33.31
N VAL A 774 -4.39 23.12 32.07
CA VAL A 774 -5.49 22.34 31.47
C VAL A 774 -5.84 21.09 32.29
N GLU A 775 -4.88 20.48 33.00
CA GLU A 775 -5.14 19.36 33.90
C GLU A 775 -6.07 19.73 35.07
N ASN A 776 -6.00 20.97 35.58
CA ASN A 776 -6.76 21.43 36.75
C ASN A 776 -8.16 21.96 36.40
N PHE A 777 -8.35 22.50 35.20
CA PHE A 777 -9.65 23.04 34.76
C PHE A 777 -10.69 21.91 34.62
N THR A 778 -11.74 21.89 35.44
CA THR A 778 -12.69 20.77 35.46
C THR A 778 -13.85 20.99 34.48
N ILE A 779 -14.09 20.02 33.59
CA ILE A 779 -15.31 19.91 32.77
C ILE A 779 -15.94 18.53 32.94
N SER A 780 -17.27 18.48 33.00
CA SER A 780 -18.11 17.28 33.11
C SER A 780 -19.57 17.68 32.94
N TYR A 781 -20.45 16.72 32.63
CA TYR A 781 -21.88 16.84 32.92
C TYR A 781 -22.18 16.47 34.38
N SER A 782 -23.40 16.70 34.84
CA SER A 782 -23.87 16.34 36.19
C SER A 782 -24.34 14.88 36.28
N HIS A 783 -24.26 14.34 37.51
CA HIS A 783 -24.76 13.02 37.92
C HIS A 783 -26.11 13.12 38.68
N GLY A 784 -26.77 14.28 38.67
CA GLY A 784 -28.07 14.48 39.33
C GLY A 784 -28.06 14.30 40.85
N THR A 785 -26.89 14.42 41.48
CA THR A 785 -26.68 14.13 42.90
C THR A 785 -27.03 15.29 43.84
N ASN A 786 -27.18 16.51 43.31
CA ASN A 786 -27.43 17.69 44.12
C ASN A 786 -28.92 17.85 44.40
N THR A 787 -29.26 18.23 45.63
CA THR A 787 -30.68 18.42 46.01
C THR A 787 -31.24 19.73 45.45
N ALA A 788 -32.55 19.80 45.26
CA ALA A 788 -33.19 20.99 44.71
C ALA A 788 -33.01 22.23 45.61
N ILE A 789 -32.84 23.41 45.01
CA ILE A 789 -32.91 24.71 45.68
C ILE A 789 -34.33 25.26 45.47
N ASP A 790 -34.96 25.75 46.53
CA ASP A 790 -36.27 26.42 46.50
C ASP A 790 -36.04 27.91 46.78
N GLU A 791 -36.24 28.77 45.78
CA GLU A 791 -35.94 30.21 45.87
C GLU A 791 -36.85 30.96 46.85
N ALA A 792 -37.99 30.39 47.21
CA ALA A 792 -38.84 30.93 48.27
C ALA A 792 -38.19 30.78 49.66
N LEU A 793 -37.23 29.84 49.83
CA LEU A 793 -36.57 29.55 51.10
C LEU A 793 -35.17 28.89 50.93
N ILE A 794 -34.18 29.69 50.53
CA ILE A 794 -32.78 29.23 50.37
C ILE A 794 -32.09 29.18 51.75
N ASP A 795 -31.21 28.19 51.94
CA ASP A 795 -30.44 27.99 53.18
C ASP A 795 -28.95 27.91 52.85
N GLU A 796 -28.25 29.02 53.06
CA GLU A 796 -26.83 29.21 52.70
C GLU A 796 -25.90 28.16 53.30
N SER A 797 -26.28 27.59 54.45
CA SER A 797 -25.48 26.56 55.13
C SER A 797 -25.35 25.25 54.33
N LYS A 798 -26.17 25.08 53.28
CA LYS A 798 -26.15 23.95 52.34
C LYS A 798 -25.32 24.18 51.07
N GLY A 799 -24.81 25.40 50.83
CA GLY A 799 -24.03 25.72 49.63
C GLY A 799 -24.74 25.39 48.32
N LEU A 800 -24.06 24.71 47.39
CA LEU A 800 -24.63 24.20 46.13
C LEU A 800 -25.53 22.95 46.30
N HIS A 801 -26.01 22.68 47.52
CA HIS A 801 -26.95 21.60 47.85
C HIS A 801 -26.43 20.17 47.57
N ASN A 802 -25.10 19.99 47.50
CA ASN A 802 -24.42 18.68 47.51
C ASN A 802 -24.23 18.14 48.94
N ALA A 803 -24.11 16.82 49.11
CA ALA A 803 -23.82 16.20 50.41
C ALA A 803 -22.45 16.57 51.02
N SER A 804 -21.53 17.11 50.21
CA SER A 804 -20.20 17.57 50.60
C SER A 804 -20.03 19.09 50.49
N SER A 805 -21.10 19.84 50.25
CA SER A 805 -21.05 21.29 50.02
C SER A 805 -20.50 22.07 51.23
N SER A 806 -19.71 23.10 50.94
CA SER A 806 -19.41 24.18 51.89
C SER A 806 -20.45 25.29 51.77
N SER A 807 -20.73 26.01 52.85
CA SER A 807 -21.70 27.12 52.87
C SER A 807 -21.35 28.26 51.89
N VAL A 808 -22.37 28.90 51.31
CA VAL A 808 -22.22 29.94 50.27
C VAL A 808 -23.08 31.17 50.62
N ASP A 809 -22.44 32.34 50.67
CA ASP A 809 -23.02 33.68 50.94
C ASP A 809 -23.78 34.18 49.70
N PHE A 810 -25.04 33.78 49.52
CA PHE A 810 -25.75 33.97 48.25
C PHE A 810 -26.25 35.41 48.05
N ASP A 811 -26.49 36.19 49.12
CA ASP A 811 -26.82 37.62 49.02
C ASP A 811 -25.59 38.56 49.11
N CYS A 812 -24.43 37.99 49.47
CA CYS A 812 -23.13 38.64 49.63
C CYS A 812 -23.05 39.66 50.80
N ASN A 813 -23.78 39.41 51.90
CA ASN A 813 -23.76 40.25 53.10
C ASN A 813 -22.57 40.00 54.04
N GLY A 814 -21.85 38.89 53.88
CA GLY A 814 -20.76 38.44 54.76
C GLY A 814 -21.18 37.38 55.80
N ASN A 815 -22.39 36.84 55.67
CA ASN A 815 -22.89 35.68 56.41
C ASN A 815 -22.88 34.44 55.49
N GLN A 816 -22.98 33.24 56.07
CA GLN A 816 -23.03 31.98 55.33
C GLN A 816 -24.05 31.01 55.96
N THR A 817 -25.03 31.56 56.67
CA THR A 817 -26.03 30.82 57.46
C THR A 817 -27.39 31.49 57.45
N ASP A 818 -27.61 32.48 56.58
CA ASP A 818 -28.92 33.11 56.45
C ASP A 818 -29.91 32.19 55.73
N ILE A 819 -31.19 32.43 56.03
CA ILE A 819 -32.32 31.79 55.38
C ILE A 819 -32.99 32.85 54.49
N LEU A 820 -32.50 32.97 53.26
CA LEU A 820 -32.99 33.92 52.27
C LEU A 820 -34.42 33.55 51.86
N LYS A 821 -35.23 34.54 51.47
CA LYS A 821 -36.66 34.36 51.19
C LYS A 821 -37.09 35.14 49.97
N ASN A 822 -37.68 34.42 49.02
CA ASN A 822 -38.03 34.94 47.71
C ASN A 822 -36.81 35.62 47.06
N PHE A 823 -35.72 34.86 46.94
CA PHE A 823 -34.44 35.36 46.44
C PHE A 823 -34.10 34.69 45.10
N ASP A 824 -34.06 35.49 44.04
CA ASP A 824 -33.67 35.12 42.69
C ASP A 824 -32.19 34.73 42.70
N ILE A 825 -31.87 33.45 42.54
CA ILE A 825 -30.51 32.92 42.61
C ILE A 825 -29.94 32.64 41.21
N ASN A 826 -30.78 32.44 40.18
CA ASN A 826 -30.31 32.19 38.81
C ASN A 826 -30.28 33.46 37.92
N GLY A 827 -30.93 34.55 38.34
CA GLY A 827 -31.06 35.81 37.63
C GLY A 827 -32.22 35.88 36.62
N ASP A 828 -33.23 35.00 36.70
CA ASP A 828 -34.35 34.92 35.75
C ASP A 828 -35.58 35.79 36.12
N GLN A 829 -35.58 36.40 37.31
CA GLN A 829 -36.64 37.24 37.89
C GLN A 829 -37.89 36.51 38.42
N ASP A 830 -37.93 35.18 38.44
CA ASP A 830 -38.72 34.45 39.43
C ASP A 830 -38.02 34.52 40.80
N THR A 831 -38.77 34.21 41.86
CA THR A 831 -38.30 34.13 43.25
C THR A 831 -38.96 32.99 44.01
N ALA A 832 -39.71 32.13 43.30
CA ALA A 832 -40.41 30.97 43.83
C ALA A 832 -40.20 29.74 42.92
N SER A 833 -39.16 29.73 42.10
CA SER A 833 -38.80 28.57 41.29
C SER A 833 -38.12 27.50 42.17
N VAL A 834 -38.10 26.27 41.65
CA VAL A 834 -37.41 25.14 42.28
C VAL A 834 -36.37 24.62 41.31
N LEU A 835 -35.11 25.00 41.54
CA LEU A 835 -33.99 24.68 40.68
C LEU A 835 -33.55 23.24 40.96
N THR A 836 -33.71 22.36 39.97
CA THR A 836 -33.33 20.95 40.06
C THR A 836 -32.05 20.67 39.26
N ASP A 837 -31.16 19.90 39.87
CA ASP A 837 -30.09 19.18 39.18
C ASP A 837 -30.67 18.03 38.33
N PHE A 838 -29.88 17.48 37.41
CA PHE A 838 -30.27 16.37 36.53
C PHE A 838 -29.09 15.44 36.28
N ASP A 839 -29.36 14.13 36.20
CA ASP A 839 -28.36 13.13 35.82
C ASP A 839 -28.26 13.10 34.30
N GLU A 840 -27.28 13.84 33.77
CA GLU A 840 -27.05 13.97 32.34
C GLU A 840 -26.29 12.76 31.79
N TRP A 841 -25.30 12.25 32.54
CA TRP A 841 -24.47 11.11 32.12
C TRP A 841 -25.27 9.82 31.91
N SER A 842 -26.31 9.56 32.72
CA SER A 842 -27.22 8.43 32.52
C SER A 842 -28.32 8.68 31.48
N ASN A 843 -28.39 9.88 30.88
CA ASN A 843 -29.44 10.27 29.94
C ASN A 843 -28.91 10.77 28.57
N LEU A 844 -27.60 10.61 28.29
CA LEU A 844 -27.02 10.86 26.97
C LEU A 844 -27.65 9.93 25.91
N VAL A 845 -27.91 10.47 24.72
CA VAL A 845 -28.39 9.73 23.54
C VAL A 845 -27.27 9.74 22.49
N LEU A 846 -26.56 8.63 22.35
CA LEU A 846 -25.42 8.50 21.42
C LEU A 846 -25.89 8.10 20.02
N ASN A 847 -26.74 7.07 19.91
CA ASN A 847 -27.31 6.56 18.65
C ASN A 847 -28.29 7.57 18.02
N PHE A 848 -27.78 8.60 17.33
CA PHE A 848 -28.61 9.64 16.69
C PHE A 848 -29.25 9.17 15.36
N ALA A 849 -28.73 8.12 14.72
CA ALA A 849 -29.15 7.69 13.39
C ALA A 849 -30.40 6.80 13.37
N THR A 850 -30.62 5.98 14.41
CA THR A 850 -31.85 5.19 14.58
C THR A 850 -32.83 5.83 15.57
N TYR A 851 -32.35 6.70 16.46
CA TYR A 851 -33.19 7.33 17.47
C TYR A 851 -33.89 8.59 16.95
N TRP A 852 -34.78 9.10 17.78
CA TRP A 852 -35.81 10.07 17.43
C TRP A 852 -35.25 11.45 17.00
N SER A 853 -35.18 11.70 15.68
CA SER A 853 -34.71 12.98 15.10
C SER A 853 -35.76 13.69 14.21
N GLY A 854 -35.86 15.03 14.27
CA GLY A 854 -36.44 15.82 13.18
C GLY A 854 -36.99 17.21 13.56
N ALA A 855 -36.72 18.24 12.73
CA ALA A 855 -37.68 19.28 12.34
C ALA A 855 -37.17 20.15 11.16
N ASN A 856 -37.93 20.20 10.06
CA ASN A 856 -37.42 20.69 8.75
C ASN A 856 -37.41 22.23 8.56
N SER A 857 -37.17 23.03 9.60
CA SER A 857 -37.33 24.50 9.51
C SER A 857 -36.45 25.38 10.40
N GLY A 858 -35.66 24.83 11.33
CA GLY A 858 -34.78 25.63 12.21
C GLY A 858 -35.51 26.62 13.13
N LEU A 859 -36.82 26.44 13.34
CA LEU A 859 -37.62 27.22 14.28
C LEU A 859 -37.58 26.55 15.67
N SER A 860 -37.23 27.31 16.71
CA SER A 860 -37.26 26.84 18.09
C SER A 860 -38.67 26.33 18.44
N GLN A 861 -38.74 25.05 18.82
CA GLN A 861 -39.95 24.41 19.32
C GLN A 861 -39.72 23.88 20.75
N THR A 862 -40.81 23.71 21.50
CA THR A 862 -40.76 23.17 22.85
C THR A 862 -40.75 21.64 22.83
N ARG A 863 -40.26 21.03 23.92
CA ARG A 863 -40.02 19.59 24.18
C ARG A 863 -41.16 18.61 23.83
N ALA A 864 -42.34 19.10 23.44
CA ALA A 864 -43.52 18.32 23.07
C ALA A 864 -43.60 17.94 21.57
N THR A 865 -42.94 18.68 20.66
CA THR A 865 -42.98 18.42 19.20
C THR A 865 -41.71 17.73 18.70
N LYS A 866 -41.36 16.65 19.39
CA LYS A 866 -40.54 15.55 18.87
C LYS A 866 -41.10 15.05 17.52
N VAL A 867 -40.32 15.13 16.44
CA VAL A 867 -40.60 14.54 15.10
C VAL A 867 -39.53 13.48 14.77
N SER A 868 -39.81 12.52 13.90
CA SER A 868 -39.04 11.28 13.71
C SER A 868 -38.65 11.02 12.25
N ARG A 869 -37.34 10.97 11.96
CA ARG A 869 -36.67 10.87 10.64
C ARG A 869 -35.27 10.27 10.81
N SER A 870 -34.75 9.60 9.77
CA SER A 870 -33.33 9.18 9.71
C SER A 870 -32.42 10.38 9.43
N ILE A 871 -31.17 10.36 9.90
CA ILE A 871 -30.14 11.35 9.53
C ILE A 871 -29.86 11.35 8.01
N MET A 872 -29.96 10.19 7.37
CA MET A 872 -29.89 10.07 5.90
C MET A 872 -31.15 10.60 5.17
N HIS A 873 -32.22 10.93 5.90
CA HIS A 873 -33.35 11.70 5.38
C HIS A 873 -33.18 13.19 5.67
N SER A 874 -33.05 13.55 6.94
CA SER A 874 -33.03 14.92 7.42
C SER A 874 -31.78 15.11 8.24
N ASP A 875 -30.69 15.44 7.54
CA ASP A 875 -29.39 15.85 8.08
C ASP A 875 -29.46 17.23 8.77
N LYS A 876 -30.59 17.54 9.40
CA LYS A 876 -30.88 18.80 10.10
C LYS A 876 -32.00 18.61 11.11
N GLN A 877 -31.77 19.18 12.29
CA GLN A 877 -32.62 19.14 13.47
C GLN A 877 -33.05 20.55 13.93
N THR A 878 -33.59 20.61 15.15
CA THR A 878 -33.79 21.86 15.87
C THR A 878 -32.48 22.22 16.57
N ILE A 879 -31.92 23.40 16.29
CA ILE A 879 -30.76 23.92 17.01
C ILE A 879 -31.15 24.43 18.40
N GLN A 880 -30.25 24.30 19.37
CA GLN A 880 -30.34 25.08 20.60
C GLN A 880 -30.02 26.56 20.31
N LYS A 881 -30.59 27.46 21.11
CA LYS A 881 -30.35 28.90 20.96
C LYS A 881 -29.32 29.41 21.97
N GLU A 882 -28.08 29.54 21.50
CA GLU A 882 -26.99 30.05 22.31
C GLU A 882 -27.01 31.58 22.51
N GLN A 883 -26.25 32.04 23.50
CA GLN A 883 -26.09 33.45 23.85
C GLN A 883 -24.63 33.89 23.72
N MET A 884 -24.42 35.15 23.32
CA MET A 884 -23.09 35.77 23.33
C MET A 884 -22.57 35.87 24.77
N PRO A 885 -21.28 35.58 25.04
CA PRO A 885 -20.70 35.75 26.37
C PRO A 885 -20.79 37.21 26.84
N PRO A 886 -20.77 37.46 28.17
CA PRO A 886 -20.73 38.82 28.71
C PRO A 886 -19.57 39.63 28.12
N THR A 887 -19.84 40.87 27.68
CA THR A 887 -18.84 41.71 26.98
C THR A 887 -17.57 41.94 27.80
N TYR A 888 -17.66 41.90 29.14
CA TYR A 888 -16.51 42.02 30.02
C TYR A 888 -15.49 40.87 29.83
N LEU A 889 -15.93 39.67 29.47
CA LEU A 889 -15.04 38.52 29.24
C LEU A 889 -14.19 38.75 27.99
N LEU A 890 -14.81 39.20 26.90
CA LEU A 890 -14.10 39.56 25.66
C LEU A 890 -13.15 40.76 25.86
N MET A 891 -13.46 41.67 26.80
CA MET A 891 -12.54 42.74 27.21
C MET A 891 -11.38 42.19 28.05
N LEU A 892 -11.63 41.27 28.99
CA LEU A 892 -10.61 40.65 29.84
C LEU A 892 -9.61 39.83 29.02
N ILE A 893 -10.09 38.97 28.11
CA ILE A 893 -9.26 38.20 27.16
C ILE A 893 -8.31 39.16 26.42
N LYS A 894 -8.85 40.26 25.88
CA LYS A 894 -8.06 41.28 25.15
C LYS A 894 -7.16 42.12 26.06
N GLN A 895 -7.42 42.21 27.36
CA GLN A 895 -6.50 42.86 28.30
C GLN A 895 -5.32 41.96 28.65
N VAL A 896 -5.56 40.69 29.01
CA VAL A 896 -4.49 39.72 29.33
C VAL A 896 -3.59 39.48 28.11
N ALA A 897 -4.19 39.24 26.93
CA ALA A 897 -3.46 39.03 25.67
C ALA A 897 -2.61 40.22 25.18
N ASN A 898 -2.79 41.41 25.78
CA ASN A 898 -1.95 42.59 25.56
C ASN A 898 -0.99 42.85 26.74
N TYR A 899 -1.39 42.53 27.97
CA TYR A 899 -0.54 42.67 29.14
C TYR A 899 0.69 41.74 29.07
N GLU A 900 0.50 40.46 28.80
CA GLU A 900 1.59 39.47 28.78
C GLU A 900 2.52 39.58 27.54
N LYS A 901 2.27 40.53 26.64
CA LYS A 901 3.14 40.84 25.48
C LYS A 901 4.12 42.00 25.74
N ASN A 902 4.14 42.58 26.95
CA ASN A 902 4.93 43.76 27.33
C ASN A 902 5.79 43.51 28.58
#